data_AF-A0A848NHU6-F1
#
_entry.id   AF-A0A848NHU6-F1
#
_cell.length_a   1.000
_cell.length_b   1.000
_cell.length_c   1.000
_cell.angle_alpha   90.00
_cell.angle_beta   90.00
_cell.angle_gamma   90.00
#
_symmetry.space_group_name_H-M   'P 1'
#
loop_
_entity.id
_entity.type
_entity.pdbx_description
1 polymer ?
#
loop_
_entity_poly.entity_id
_entity_poly.type
_entity_poly.pdbx_seq_one_letter_code
_entity_poly.pdbx_strand_id
1 'polypeptide(L)'
;MLNIASALDNDGGRILAGGDIDVTARAGLNNDGGHLGARRLDVSGGDLGNRKGEFKVAEARIVAGQLNNDAGLMQLAGPVALSAQDFSNRAGIFQHSDEADTHIKVKGQLDNSEGTLASNAKRLTLDAGQLVNTGGHITHAGDGGLQVNAGAFSGVGGETATAGAATLRLGDGDHRKATLSAARIDLAALSFDNRGGKLFAGGNQANRIDVAGMFDNGNGGTLASNADLDIRAGALRNSEGGILEVGDGRLDIRAQTLRGENATIASHGALSLKGETTDLTGATTRAKAITVNTGTLTTAKGSLVASGGQPLELTVRCAMDNRDGTIAGNGAVDLRAKSLDNARGTVSAAGTDASHFVVTDRLDNTDGALAGNGALALQAGALINRGGTVRAAGDAATCIDVTRTLDNTGGALVAAGGAIVTASEMANLGGKVQTSSAAGLAVYIGSTLDNRHDGLVASAGKADVSVGSLDNRGGAVNAAGPLTAIVRDAVDNRGGKLVSAEDLAVRAGTLVNRDAGLIVSTDGKLDVDTQGRIENAGGTLQGGGDVRMAAAGLGNAGGTVLGANVEVDTRLGSLDNGGGAIASTRGTLSADSGVLNNAGGLLQSAQGMRVDTHGQSLANTGAGNTGGMPTGHPPALASGSLDNRGGIVHSQGDALIRSGGIDNTAGQLGGNAHVDIPGAALSNGGGRVRAGRDLNVNLSGVADNNAGLMAAGDGLTVSAARILNRDTQGAQANRPLGLQGDSVALSANRIDNTAGAIVADTHVGILGAGMDSVLDNTRGTVTAGGGIEVGVNRALNPLGTLLAGKSLSVTADSLGGDGSLLSKGDSSLILQQDFTNLKEITVNGRARISTAGLLTNRGLLRAGDPEARGANVDNTATGEMSAARAPVVAPPPLTTRGPRDSRQPPNQPRTPDNRRTRRPHPAPRQGLDQTRAHGHQIRMAAHRPRLLRGAHAETGRDGQWRAGPDARQRSRDRVIGGQRGARRPRQHDVVHEAAGAGQHPLQAFVRRGRRGHPDDGDAVAPRQPLDAGRVLGRQVHHDQAIDAGPGRVGHEAGRFVAHQWVQIAHQHDRCPLVFLAEGGDQLERAPQRLPRLQRARVGPLQHRAIGDRVAERHAQFDHVRARRRQAPQQGQAIVVAGIARREIGRQARPAGGAQVGQGSFKPIHRASPVNCSTKSMSLSPRPLRHTTSA
;
A
#
# COMPACT_ATOMS: atom_id res chain seq x y z
N MET A 1 -55.12 -44.82 -82.93
CA MET A 1 -55.81 -43.98 -81.93
C MET A 1 -56.96 -44.76 -81.34
N LEU A 2 -56.98 -44.96 -80.02
CA LEU A 2 -58.11 -45.46 -79.25
C LEU A 2 -58.77 -44.26 -78.56
N ASN A 3 -60.08 -44.08 -78.75
CA ASN A 3 -60.85 -43.01 -78.10
C ASN A 3 -62.01 -43.66 -77.35
N ILE A 4 -61.85 -43.81 -76.03
CA ILE A 4 -62.75 -44.54 -75.15
C ILE A 4 -63.63 -43.54 -74.40
N ALA A 5 -64.93 -43.61 -74.64
CA ALA A 5 -65.92 -42.73 -74.02
C ALA A 5 -66.21 -43.11 -72.55
N SER A 6 -66.08 -44.39 -72.22
CA SER A 6 -66.22 -44.96 -70.87
C SER A 6 -64.84 -45.13 -70.21
N ALA A 7 -64.76 -45.92 -69.14
CA ALA A 7 -63.49 -46.38 -68.61
C ALA A 7 -62.80 -47.35 -69.60
N LEU A 8 -61.47 -47.25 -69.73
CA LEU A 8 -60.65 -48.25 -70.43
C LEU A 8 -60.15 -49.28 -69.41
N ASP A 9 -60.49 -50.56 -69.59
CA ASP A 9 -60.04 -51.63 -68.70
C ASP A 9 -58.99 -52.52 -69.38
N ASN A 10 -57.82 -52.63 -68.75
CA ASN A 10 -56.66 -53.42 -69.16
C ASN A 10 -56.05 -54.15 -67.94
N ASP A 11 -56.88 -54.53 -66.96
CA ASP A 11 -56.47 -55.35 -65.81
C ASP A 11 -55.77 -56.64 -66.26
N GLY A 12 -54.52 -56.85 -65.81
CA GLY A 12 -53.66 -57.96 -66.23
C GLY A 12 -53.35 -58.04 -67.74
N GLY A 13 -53.76 -57.03 -68.52
CA GLY A 13 -53.72 -57.03 -69.98
C GLY A 13 -52.39 -56.55 -70.57
N ARG A 14 -52.29 -56.52 -71.90
CA ARG A 14 -51.07 -56.10 -72.61
C ARG A 14 -51.41 -55.35 -73.89
N ILE A 15 -51.47 -54.03 -73.80
CA ILE A 15 -51.60 -53.12 -74.94
C ILE A 15 -50.21 -52.64 -75.32
N LEU A 16 -49.65 -53.23 -76.38
CA LEU A 16 -48.41 -52.78 -77.01
C LEU A 16 -48.65 -52.64 -78.51
N ALA A 17 -47.99 -51.66 -79.13
CA ALA A 17 -47.91 -51.56 -80.58
C ALA A 17 -46.46 -51.43 -81.04
N GLY A 18 -46.18 -51.96 -82.25
CA GLY A 18 -44.95 -51.71 -82.98
C GLY A 18 -44.96 -50.38 -83.75
N GLY A 19 -45.80 -49.42 -83.32
CA GLY A 19 -46.00 -48.10 -83.95
C GLY A 19 -46.90 -47.23 -83.07
N ASP A 20 -47.10 -45.97 -83.48
CA ASP A 20 -47.68 -44.93 -82.60
C ASP A 20 -49.17 -45.17 -82.24
N ILE A 21 -49.42 -45.45 -80.95
CA ILE A 21 -50.77 -45.46 -80.37
C ILE A 21 -51.03 -44.20 -79.55
N ASP A 22 -52.09 -43.48 -79.91
CA ASP A 22 -52.74 -42.50 -79.05
C ASP A 22 -53.90 -43.16 -78.30
N VAL A 23 -53.97 -43.01 -76.97
CA VAL A 23 -55.10 -43.42 -76.12
C VAL A 23 -55.74 -42.18 -75.51
N THR A 24 -57.06 -42.06 -75.66
CA THR A 24 -57.87 -41.08 -74.92
C THR A 24 -58.93 -41.82 -74.12
N ALA A 25 -58.97 -41.60 -72.81
CA ALA A 25 -59.97 -42.19 -71.90
C ALA A 25 -60.67 -41.09 -71.10
N ARG A 26 -62.00 -41.01 -71.22
CA ARG A 26 -62.78 -39.89 -70.67
C ARG A 26 -63.40 -40.14 -69.30
N ALA A 27 -63.49 -41.41 -68.88
CA ALA A 27 -64.12 -41.81 -67.63
C ALA A 27 -63.28 -42.86 -66.86
N GLY A 28 -61.95 -42.72 -66.93
CA GLY A 28 -60.99 -43.54 -66.19
C GLY A 28 -60.24 -44.56 -67.05
N LEU A 29 -59.18 -45.13 -66.48
CA LEU A 29 -58.36 -46.16 -67.10
C LEU A 29 -57.79 -47.08 -66.00
N ASN A 30 -58.10 -48.37 -66.08
CA ASN A 30 -57.54 -49.40 -65.21
C ASN A 30 -56.45 -50.17 -65.96
N ASN A 31 -55.23 -50.18 -65.42
CA ASN A 31 -54.07 -50.95 -65.91
C ASN A 31 -53.41 -51.71 -64.74
N ASP A 32 -54.16 -52.00 -63.66
CA ASP A 32 -53.68 -52.81 -62.55
C ASP A 32 -53.14 -54.15 -63.09
N GLY A 33 -51.93 -54.54 -62.71
CA GLY A 33 -51.23 -55.73 -63.22
C GLY A 33 -50.94 -55.80 -64.72
N GLY A 34 -51.35 -54.80 -65.52
CA GLY A 34 -51.27 -54.80 -66.97
C GLY A 34 -50.06 -54.03 -67.53
N HIS A 35 -49.83 -54.15 -68.84
CA HIS A 35 -48.85 -53.36 -69.58
C HIS A 35 -49.55 -52.48 -70.62
N LEU A 36 -49.28 -51.17 -70.63
CA LEU A 36 -49.74 -50.23 -71.65
C LEU A 36 -48.58 -49.38 -72.18
N GLY A 37 -48.23 -49.60 -73.44
CA GLY A 37 -47.32 -48.79 -74.24
C GLY A 37 -48.07 -47.90 -75.23
N ALA A 38 -47.85 -46.59 -75.18
CA ALA A 38 -48.52 -45.61 -76.06
C ALA A 38 -47.58 -44.46 -76.44
N ARG A 39 -47.81 -43.84 -77.60
CA ARG A 39 -47.20 -42.53 -77.91
C ARG A 39 -47.84 -41.44 -77.06
N ARG A 40 -49.17 -41.38 -76.99
CA ARG A 40 -49.88 -40.34 -76.23
C ARG A 40 -50.99 -40.93 -75.35
N LEU A 41 -51.08 -40.47 -74.12
CA LEU A 41 -52.16 -40.79 -73.19
C LEU A 41 -52.87 -39.49 -72.74
N ASP A 42 -54.17 -39.39 -73.01
CA ASP A 42 -55.04 -38.30 -72.53
C ASP A 42 -56.16 -38.90 -71.66
N VAL A 43 -56.04 -38.73 -70.34
CA VAL A 43 -57.07 -39.10 -69.36
C VAL A 43 -57.69 -37.81 -68.85
N SER A 44 -59.01 -37.67 -69.01
CA SER A 44 -59.73 -36.40 -68.76
C SER A 44 -60.78 -36.45 -67.64
N GLY A 45 -60.95 -37.62 -67.01
CA GLY A 45 -61.82 -37.84 -65.86
C GLY A 45 -61.81 -39.31 -65.44
N GLY A 46 -62.47 -39.63 -64.31
CA GLY A 46 -62.45 -40.96 -63.68
C GLY A 46 -61.14 -41.26 -62.95
N ASP A 47 -60.94 -42.50 -62.53
CA ASP A 47 -59.74 -42.94 -61.82
C ASP A 47 -58.70 -43.57 -62.77
N LEU A 48 -57.42 -43.50 -62.40
CA LEU A 48 -56.30 -44.10 -63.14
C LEU A 48 -55.61 -45.17 -62.26
N GLY A 49 -55.82 -46.45 -62.58
CA GLY A 49 -55.17 -47.59 -61.92
C GLY A 49 -53.94 -48.07 -62.71
N ASN A 50 -52.86 -48.39 -62.00
CA ASN A 50 -51.63 -49.02 -62.49
C ASN A 50 -50.94 -49.86 -61.39
N ARG A 51 -51.71 -50.38 -60.42
CA ARG A 51 -51.16 -51.13 -59.28
C ARG A 51 -50.45 -52.38 -59.78
N LYS A 52 -49.14 -52.51 -59.53
CA LYS A 52 -48.28 -53.58 -60.11
C LYS A 52 -48.27 -53.63 -61.65
N GLY A 53 -48.77 -52.59 -62.32
CA GLY A 53 -48.79 -52.47 -63.77
C GLY A 53 -47.60 -51.69 -64.33
N GLU A 54 -47.54 -51.58 -65.65
CA GLU A 54 -46.53 -50.83 -66.39
C GLU A 54 -47.18 -49.86 -67.40
N PHE A 55 -46.97 -48.56 -67.22
CA PHE A 55 -47.17 -47.53 -68.24
C PHE A 55 -45.83 -47.13 -68.85
N LYS A 56 -45.77 -47.14 -70.19
CA LYS A 56 -44.68 -46.56 -70.98
C LYS A 56 -45.28 -45.64 -72.04
N VAL A 57 -45.26 -44.33 -71.77
CA VAL A 57 -45.94 -43.34 -72.61
C VAL A 57 -44.98 -42.23 -73.04
N ALA A 58 -45.01 -41.81 -74.30
CA ALA A 58 -44.20 -40.66 -74.74
C ALA A 58 -44.78 -39.30 -74.30
N GLU A 59 -46.09 -39.06 -74.42
CA GLU A 59 -46.75 -37.81 -74.01
C GLU A 59 -47.93 -38.11 -73.07
N ALA A 60 -48.05 -37.43 -71.92
CA ALA A 60 -49.12 -37.72 -70.95
C ALA A 60 -49.84 -36.48 -70.42
N ARG A 61 -51.15 -36.41 -70.66
CA ARG A 61 -52.08 -35.49 -70.01
C ARG A 61 -53.03 -36.30 -69.14
N ILE A 62 -53.02 -36.05 -67.84
CA ILE A 62 -53.79 -36.84 -66.88
C ILE A 62 -54.57 -35.90 -65.97
N VAL A 63 -55.90 -36.06 -65.97
CA VAL A 63 -56.84 -35.45 -65.03
C VAL A 63 -57.69 -36.58 -64.47
N ALA A 64 -57.44 -36.95 -63.21
CA ALA A 64 -58.07 -38.10 -62.56
C ALA A 64 -58.72 -37.73 -61.20
N GLY A 65 -59.57 -38.61 -60.70
CA GLY A 65 -59.95 -38.65 -59.28
C GLY A 65 -58.79 -39.23 -58.48
N GLN A 66 -58.75 -40.55 -58.37
CA GLN A 66 -57.64 -41.30 -57.81
C GLN A 66 -56.62 -41.66 -58.90
N LEU A 67 -55.33 -41.49 -58.61
CA LEU A 67 -54.23 -42.05 -59.40
C LEU A 67 -53.48 -43.06 -58.53
N ASN A 68 -53.47 -44.34 -58.90
CA ASN A 68 -52.81 -45.39 -58.12
C ASN A 68 -51.74 -46.09 -58.96
N ASN A 69 -50.47 -45.88 -58.60
CA ASN A 69 -49.28 -46.52 -59.14
C ASN A 69 -48.60 -47.42 -58.08
N ASP A 70 -49.35 -47.94 -57.10
CA ASP A 70 -48.79 -48.73 -55.99
C ASP A 70 -48.06 -49.98 -56.52
N ALA A 71 -46.78 -50.12 -56.19
CA ALA A 71 -45.88 -51.15 -56.73
C ALA A 71 -45.83 -51.26 -58.27
N GLY A 72 -46.31 -50.23 -59.00
CA GLY A 72 -46.31 -50.15 -60.46
C GLY A 72 -45.15 -49.32 -61.02
N LEU A 73 -44.97 -49.37 -62.34
CA LEU A 73 -44.03 -48.54 -63.09
C LEU A 73 -44.81 -47.60 -64.00
N MET A 74 -44.55 -46.29 -63.90
CA MET A 74 -45.08 -45.26 -64.78
C MET A 74 -43.94 -44.45 -65.37
N GLN A 75 -43.57 -44.76 -66.61
CA GLN A 75 -42.47 -44.14 -67.34
C GLN A 75 -43.01 -43.22 -68.45
N LEU A 76 -42.68 -41.93 -68.36
CA LEU A 76 -43.17 -40.85 -69.22
C LEU A 76 -41.99 -40.15 -69.91
N ALA A 77 -41.95 -40.14 -71.25
CA ALA A 77 -40.77 -39.76 -72.03
C ALA A 77 -40.89 -38.40 -72.77
N GLY A 78 -41.79 -37.54 -72.32
CA GLY A 78 -42.20 -36.28 -72.95
C GLY A 78 -43.21 -35.56 -72.07
N PRO A 79 -43.71 -34.38 -72.46
CA PRO A 79 -44.37 -33.44 -71.57
C PRO A 79 -45.50 -34.04 -70.72
N VAL A 80 -45.45 -33.78 -69.41
CA VAL A 80 -46.41 -34.29 -68.42
C VAL A 80 -47.20 -33.16 -67.76
N ALA A 81 -48.53 -33.23 -67.89
CA ALA A 81 -49.46 -32.43 -67.11
C ALA A 81 -50.37 -33.37 -66.30
N LEU A 82 -50.19 -33.42 -64.98
CA LEU A 82 -50.89 -34.35 -64.09
C LEU A 82 -51.69 -33.56 -63.04
N SER A 83 -53.00 -33.75 -63.02
CA SER A 83 -53.85 -33.31 -61.91
C SER A 83 -54.69 -34.46 -61.36
N ALA A 84 -54.71 -34.62 -60.04
CA ALA A 84 -55.50 -35.63 -59.35
C ALA A 84 -56.22 -35.06 -58.11
N GLN A 85 -57.24 -35.77 -57.63
CA GLN A 85 -57.69 -35.58 -56.25
C GLN A 85 -56.64 -36.18 -55.30
N ASP A 86 -56.28 -37.45 -55.47
CA ASP A 86 -55.21 -38.12 -54.71
C ASP A 86 -54.29 -38.93 -55.66
N PHE A 87 -53.02 -39.08 -55.30
CA PHE A 87 -52.01 -39.84 -56.05
C PHE A 87 -51.23 -40.76 -55.10
N SER A 88 -51.43 -42.07 -55.22
CA SER A 88 -50.65 -43.09 -54.51
C SER A 88 -49.59 -43.70 -55.43
N ASN A 89 -48.34 -43.75 -54.96
CA ASN A 89 -47.16 -44.31 -55.63
C ASN A 89 -46.38 -45.21 -54.65
N ARG A 90 -47.06 -45.91 -53.75
CA ARG A 90 -46.39 -46.60 -52.64
C ARG A 90 -45.62 -47.81 -53.14
N ALA A 91 -44.33 -47.88 -52.81
CA ALA A 91 -43.38 -48.83 -53.42
C ALA A 91 -43.38 -48.84 -54.97
N GLY A 92 -43.94 -47.81 -55.61
CA GLY A 92 -44.04 -47.67 -57.06
C GLY A 92 -42.94 -46.78 -57.62
N ILE A 93 -42.80 -46.77 -58.95
CA ILE A 93 -41.85 -45.93 -59.67
C ILE A 93 -42.62 -45.04 -60.63
N PHE A 94 -42.54 -43.74 -60.42
CA PHE A 94 -42.92 -42.71 -61.39
C PHE A 94 -41.63 -42.09 -61.95
N GLN A 95 -41.43 -42.15 -63.26
CA GLN A 95 -40.23 -41.65 -63.92
C GLN A 95 -40.60 -40.76 -65.12
N HIS A 96 -40.24 -39.49 -65.05
CA HIS A 96 -40.34 -38.56 -66.16
C HIS A 96 -38.95 -38.27 -66.75
N SER A 97 -38.77 -38.52 -68.05
CA SER A 97 -37.44 -38.49 -68.70
C SER A 97 -37.16 -37.27 -69.59
N ASP A 98 -38.16 -36.43 -69.87
CA ASP A 98 -38.03 -35.23 -70.69
C ASP A 98 -37.65 -33.98 -69.86
N GLU A 99 -37.15 -32.94 -70.54
CA GLU A 99 -36.66 -31.70 -69.91
C GLU A 99 -37.74 -30.61 -69.78
N ALA A 100 -38.96 -30.78 -70.29
CA ALA A 100 -40.03 -29.80 -70.11
C ALA A 100 -40.41 -29.62 -68.62
N ASP A 101 -40.74 -28.38 -68.22
CA ASP A 101 -41.28 -28.07 -66.89
C ASP A 101 -42.51 -28.94 -66.59
N THR A 102 -42.45 -29.70 -65.49
CA THR A 102 -43.49 -30.67 -65.11
C THR A 102 -44.22 -30.21 -63.86
N HIS A 103 -45.56 -30.25 -63.92
CA HIS A 103 -46.43 -29.88 -62.79
C HIS A 103 -47.34 -31.05 -62.43
N ILE A 104 -47.16 -31.55 -61.20
CA ILE A 104 -47.99 -32.57 -60.58
C ILE A 104 -48.85 -31.87 -59.53
N LYS A 105 -50.17 -31.85 -59.73
CA LYS A 105 -51.14 -31.11 -58.90
C LYS A 105 -52.17 -32.03 -58.27
N VAL A 106 -51.97 -32.35 -57.00
CA VAL A 106 -52.81 -33.23 -56.18
C VAL A 106 -53.56 -32.38 -55.16
N LYS A 107 -54.89 -32.50 -55.08
CA LYS A 107 -55.68 -31.67 -54.13
C LYS A 107 -55.63 -32.20 -52.69
N GLY A 108 -55.66 -33.52 -52.54
CA GLY A 108 -55.54 -34.25 -51.29
C GLY A 108 -54.13 -34.78 -51.10
N GLN A 109 -53.97 -36.09 -51.04
CA GLN A 109 -52.72 -36.76 -50.69
C GLN A 109 -51.92 -37.21 -51.91
N LEU A 110 -50.65 -36.79 -52.00
CA LEU A 110 -49.62 -37.46 -52.79
C LEU A 110 -48.83 -38.38 -51.84
N ASP A 111 -48.95 -39.69 -52.01
CA ASP A 111 -48.30 -40.71 -51.17
C ASP A 111 -47.22 -41.47 -51.96
N ASN A 112 -45.96 -41.11 -51.73
CA ASN A 112 -44.76 -41.74 -52.29
C ASN A 112 -44.06 -42.65 -51.26
N SER A 113 -44.77 -43.22 -50.28
CA SER A 113 -44.13 -44.03 -49.23
C SER A 113 -43.42 -45.27 -49.79
N GLU A 114 -42.14 -45.45 -49.45
CA GLU A 114 -41.22 -46.46 -50.03
C GLU A 114 -41.11 -46.40 -51.57
N GLY A 115 -41.68 -45.37 -52.22
CA GLY A 115 -41.77 -45.21 -53.67
C GLY A 115 -40.65 -44.34 -54.25
N THR A 116 -40.61 -44.22 -55.58
CA THR A 116 -39.70 -43.34 -56.31
C THR A 116 -40.49 -42.42 -57.23
N LEU A 117 -40.27 -41.10 -57.10
CA LEU A 117 -40.72 -40.08 -58.03
C LEU A 117 -39.47 -39.39 -58.61
N ALA A 118 -39.11 -39.75 -59.83
CA ALA A 118 -37.95 -39.24 -60.55
C ALA A 118 -38.36 -38.34 -61.72
N SER A 119 -37.69 -37.20 -61.91
CA SER A 119 -37.93 -36.32 -63.07
C SER A 119 -36.66 -35.66 -63.61
N ASN A 120 -36.51 -35.71 -64.94
CA ASN A 120 -35.51 -34.94 -65.69
C ASN A 120 -35.99 -33.54 -66.11
N ALA A 121 -37.24 -33.18 -65.75
CA ALA A 121 -37.81 -31.87 -66.07
C ALA A 121 -36.84 -30.76 -65.67
N LYS A 122 -36.79 -29.65 -66.42
CA LYS A 122 -35.99 -28.49 -66.03
C LYS A 122 -36.44 -27.95 -64.68
N ARG A 123 -37.75 -27.86 -64.46
CA ARG A 123 -38.39 -27.65 -63.16
C ARG A 123 -39.44 -28.71 -62.90
N LEU A 124 -39.41 -29.29 -61.70
CA LEU A 124 -40.49 -30.11 -61.16
C LEU A 124 -41.26 -29.32 -60.10
N THR A 125 -42.58 -29.17 -60.27
CA THR A 125 -43.48 -28.58 -59.28
C THR A 125 -44.43 -29.65 -58.75
N LEU A 126 -44.42 -29.86 -57.43
CA LEU A 126 -45.33 -30.73 -56.70
C LEU A 126 -46.26 -29.87 -55.83
N ASP A 127 -47.53 -29.74 -56.24
CA ASP A 127 -48.58 -29.15 -55.41
C ASP A 127 -49.40 -30.28 -54.76
N ALA A 128 -49.49 -30.30 -53.43
CA ALA A 128 -50.25 -31.30 -52.68
C ALA A 128 -51.04 -30.69 -51.51
N GLY A 129 -52.18 -31.28 -51.15
CA GLY A 129 -52.80 -31.01 -49.85
C GLY A 129 -51.98 -31.61 -48.70
N GLN A 130 -51.52 -32.84 -48.90
CA GLN A 130 -50.58 -33.58 -48.06
C GLN A 130 -49.56 -34.29 -48.96
N LEU A 131 -48.26 -34.17 -48.69
CA LEU A 131 -47.22 -34.91 -49.40
C LEU A 131 -46.53 -35.89 -48.44
N VAL A 132 -46.67 -37.18 -48.67
CA VAL A 132 -46.00 -38.23 -47.91
C VAL A 132 -44.87 -38.80 -48.75
N ASN A 133 -43.67 -38.84 -48.17
CA ASN A 133 -42.46 -39.41 -48.74
C ASN A 133 -41.71 -40.21 -47.66
N THR A 134 -42.45 -41.00 -46.88
CA THR A 134 -41.88 -41.80 -45.79
C THR A 134 -41.12 -42.99 -46.36
N GLY A 135 -39.80 -43.05 -46.13
CA GLY A 135 -38.90 -44.03 -46.78
C GLY A 135 -38.82 -43.92 -48.31
N GLY A 136 -39.46 -42.93 -48.93
CA GLY A 136 -39.51 -42.76 -50.38
C GLY A 136 -38.41 -41.84 -50.92
N HIS A 137 -38.19 -41.90 -52.23
CA HIS A 137 -37.25 -41.05 -52.96
C HIS A 137 -37.99 -40.08 -53.89
N ILE A 138 -37.68 -38.79 -53.78
CA ILE A 138 -38.05 -37.75 -54.76
C ILE A 138 -36.74 -37.25 -55.37
N THR A 139 -36.53 -37.48 -56.67
CA THR A 139 -35.29 -37.12 -57.36
C THR A 139 -35.55 -36.24 -58.59
N HIS A 140 -34.76 -35.19 -58.73
CA HIS A 140 -34.93 -34.19 -59.78
C HIS A 140 -33.57 -33.81 -60.40
N ALA A 141 -33.38 -34.13 -61.68
CA ALA A 141 -32.11 -33.89 -62.37
C ALA A 141 -31.98 -32.47 -62.95
N GLY A 142 -33.08 -31.71 -63.04
CA GLY A 142 -33.10 -30.37 -63.66
C GLY A 142 -32.43 -29.26 -62.85
N ASP A 143 -31.90 -28.27 -63.57
CA ASP A 143 -31.23 -27.08 -63.02
C ASP A 143 -32.21 -25.97 -62.58
N GLY A 144 -33.41 -25.92 -63.17
CA GLY A 144 -34.48 -24.96 -62.87
C GLY A 144 -35.21 -25.18 -61.53
N GLY A 145 -34.89 -26.28 -60.84
CA GLY A 145 -35.22 -26.53 -59.44
C GLY A 145 -36.48 -27.37 -59.18
N LEU A 146 -36.54 -27.91 -57.95
CA LEU A 146 -37.69 -28.61 -57.40
C LEU A 146 -38.50 -27.64 -56.54
N GLN A 147 -39.79 -27.46 -56.84
CA GLN A 147 -40.73 -26.75 -55.99
C GLN A 147 -41.71 -27.73 -55.35
N VAL A 148 -41.87 -27.66 -54.03
CA VAL A 148 -42.87 -28.44 -53.27
C VAL A 148 -43.75 -27.47 -52.49
N ASN A 149 -45.04 -27.43 -52.82
CA ASN A 149 -46.05 -26.66 -52.09
C ASN A 149 -47.01 -27.64 -51.43
N ALA A 150 -46.98 -27.76 -50.10
CA ALA A 150 -47.80 -28.75 -49.38
C ALA A 150 -48.39 -28.23 -48.08
N GLY A 151 -49.64 -28.60 -47.78
CA GLY A 151 -50.28 -28.28 -46.49
C GLY A 151 -49.56 -28.96 -45.30
N ALA A 152 -49.13 -30.21 -45.48
CA ALA A 152 -48.10 -30.83 -44.65
C ALA A 152 -47.24 -31.79 -45.49
N PHE A 153 -46.02 -32.04 -45.00
CA PHE A 153 -45.02 -32.89 -45.61
C PHE A 153 -44.54 -33.95 -44.60
N SER A 154 -44.68 -35.24 -44.93
CA SER A 154 -44.22 -36.36 -44.09
C SER A 154 -43.13 -37.14 -44.80
N GLY A 155 -41.89 -36.64 -44.70
CA GLY A 155 -40.71 -37.19 -45.36
C GLY A 155 -39.89 -38.17 -44.50
N VAL A 156 -40.43 -38.68 -43.39
CA VAL A 156 -39.69 -39.47 -42.38
C VAL A 156 -38.83 -40.57 -43.02
N GLY A 157 -37.51 -40.51 -42.80
CA GLY A 157 -36.55 -41.48 -43.34
C GLY A 157 -36.39 -41.49 -44.87
N GLY A 158 -37.11 -40.65 -45.61
CA GLY A 158 -37.03 -40.55 -47.06
C GLY A 158 -35.94 -39.63 -47.57
N GLU A 159 -35.79 -39.59 -48.89
CA GLU A 159 -34.84 -38.74 -49.61
C GLU A 159 -35.56 -37.76 -50.53
N THR A 160 -35.08 -36.53 -50.58
CA THR A 160 -35.45 -35.53 -51.58
C THR A 160 -34.18 -34.90 -52.13
N ALA A 161 -33.91 -35.10 -53.43
CA ALA A 161 -32.68 -34.66 -54.07
C ALA A 161 -32.98 -33.87 -55.36
N THR A 162 -32.33 -32.72 -55.53
CA THR A 162 -32.42 -31.91 -56.76
C THR A 162 -31.04 -31.39 -57.18
N ALA A 163 -30.75 -31.39 -58.48
CA ALA A 163 -29.56 -30.74 -59.02
C ALA A 163 -29.64 -29.20 -58.92
N GLY A 164 -30.83 -28.64 -59.18
CA GLY A 164 -31.13 -27.21 -58.99
C GLY A 164 -31.48 -26.82 -57.55
N ALA A 165 -32.20 -25.71 -57.41
CA ALA A 165 -32.69 -25.23 -56.10
C ALA A 165 -33.92 -26.02 -55.62
N ALA A 166 -33.99 -26.32 -54.32
CA ALA A 166 -35.17 -26.84 -53.64
C ALA A 166 -35.94 -25.69 -52.98
N THR A 167 -37.14 -25.40 -53.48
CA THR A 167 -38.06 -24.40 -52.91
C THR A 167 -39.23 -25.10 -52.23
N LEU A 168 -39.26 -25.11 -50.90
CA LEU A 168 -40.28 -25.80 -50.12
C LEU A 168 -41.20 -24.77 -49.45
N ARG A 169 -42.51 -24.86 -49.70
CA ARG A 169 -43.55 -24.03 -49.08
C ARG A 169 -44.53 -24.95 -48.35
N LEU A 170 -44.33 -25.08 -47.04
CA LEU A 170 -44.99 -26.09 -46.21
C LEU A 170 -45.90 -25.44 -45.15
N GLY A 171 -46.91 -26.16 -44.69
CA GLY A 171 -47.47 -25.93 -43.35
C GLY A 171 -46.57 -26.61 -42.31
N ASP A 172 -46.87 -27.85 -41.96
CA ASP A 172 -46.04 -28.66 -41.06
C ASP A 172 -45.13 -29.61 -41.87
N GLY A 173 -43.82 -29.60 -41.58
CA GLY A 173 -42.83 -30.47 -42.22
C GLY A 173 -42.18 -31.44 -41.24
N ASP A 174 -42.45 -32.74 -41.39
CA ASP A 174 -41.72 -33.81 -40.70
C ASP A 174 -40.60 -34.35 -41.61
N HIS A 175 -39.36 -34.02 -41.26
CA HIS A 175 -38.13 -34.40 -41.95
C HIS A 175 -37.24 -35.28 -41.05
N ARG A 176 -37.83 -35.96 -40.05
CA ARG A 176 -37.07 -36.78 -39.10
C ARG A 176 -36.34 -37.92 -39.81
N LYS A 177 -35.04 -38.04 -39.55
CA LYS A 177 -34.14 -39.03 -40.19
C LYS A 177 -34.08 -38.98 -41.73
N ALA A 178 -34.66 -37.95 -42.35
CA ALA A 178 -34.75 -37.80 -43.80
C ALA A 178 -33.53 -37.04 -44.34
N THR A 179 -33.34 -37.06 -45.67
CA THR A 179 -32.29 -36.27 -46.35
C THR A 179 -32.89 -35.35 -47.41
N LEU A 180 -32.59 -34.06 -47.32
CA LEU A 180 -32.79 -33.07 -48.39
C LEU A 180 -31.42 -32.63 -48.92
N SER A 181 -31.19 -32.83 -50.22
CA SER A 181 -29.97 -32.43 -50.91
C SER A 181 -30.28 -31.55 -52.12
N ALA A 182 -29.68 -30.36 -52.19
CA ALA A 182 -29.89 -29.41 -53.28
C ALA A 182 -28.64 -28.57 -53.58
N ALA A 183 -28.60 -27.90 -54.73
CA ALA A 183 -27.65 -26.80 -54.93
C ALA A 183 -27.96 -25.61 -54.01
N ARG A 184 -29.24 -25.37 -53.72
CA ARG A 184 -29.74 -24.31 -52.84
C ARG A 184 -31.04 -24.75 -52.16
N ILE A 185 -31.25 -24.35 -50.91
CA ILE A 185 -32.49 -24.56 -50.16
C ILE A 185 -33.15 -23.20 -49.87
N ASP A 186 -34.43 -23.06 -50.25
CA ASP A 186 -35.33 -21.98 -49.82
C ASP A 186 -36.59 -22.63 -49.21
N LEU A 187 -36.55 -22.86 -47.90
CA LEU A 187 -37.61 -23.50 -47.11
C LEU A 187 -38.40 -22.44 -46.36
N ALA A 188 -39.73 -22.42 -46.53
CA ALA A 188 -40.66 -21.71 -45.66
C ALA A 188 -41.70 -22.68 -45.09
N ALA A 189 -41.90 -22.66 -43.77
CA ALA A 189 -42.82 -23.54 -43.06
C ALA A 189 -43.52 -22.85 -41.87
N LEU A 190 -44.61 -23.42 -41.38
CA LEU A 190 -45.17 -23.09 -40.05
C LEU A 190 -44.39 -23.82 -38.95
N SER A 191 -44.13 -25.12 -39.14
CA SER A 191 -43.25 -25.91 -38.28
C SER A 191 -42.36 -26.85 -39.12
N PHE A 192 -41.17 -27.17 -38.60
CA PHE A 192 -40.26 -28.10 -39.27
C PHE A 192 -39.47 -28.94 -38.26
N ASP A 193 -39.52 -30.27 -38.38
CA ASP A 193 -38.85 -31.23 -37.51
C ASP A 193 -37.78 -32.00 -38.30
N ASN A 194 -36.52 -31.61 -38.14
CA ASN A 194 -35.34 -32.23 -38.72
C ASN A 194 -34.60 -33.15 -37.73
N ARG A 195 -35.25 -33.68 -36.68
CA ARG A 195 -34.53 -34.47 -35.67
C ARG A 195 -33.90 -35.72 -36.26
N GLY A 196 -32.58 -35.83 -36.13
CA GLY A 196 -31.76 -36.85 -36.78
C GLY A 196 -31.74 -36.82 -38.32
N GLY A 197 -32.34 -35.80 -38.95
CA GLY A 197 -32.37 -35.60 -40.40
C GLY A 197 -31.18 -34.76 -40.90
N LYS A 198 -31.09 -34.62 -42.23
CA LYS A 198 -29.99 -33.92 -42.91
C LYS A 198 -30.52 -32.96 -43.97
N LEU A 199 -30.23 -31.68 -43.81
CA LEU A 199 -30.41 -30.65 -44.84
C LEU A 199 -29.03 -30.27 -45.39
N PHE A 200 -28.79 -30.47 -46.68
CA PHE A 200 -27.50 -30.19 -47.33
C PHE A 200 -27.67 -29.32 -48.58
N ALA A 201 -27.04 -28.15 -48.56
CA ALA A 201 -26.96 -27.24 -49.71
C ALA A 201 -25.52 -27.18 -50.24
N GLY A 202 -25.29 -27.83 -51.38
CA GLY A 202 -23.95 -28.02 -51.96
C GLY A 202 -23.46 -26.90 -52.88
N GLY A 203 -24.33 -25.98 -53.29
CA GLY A 203 -24.00 -24.90 -54.22
C GLY A 203 -23.57 -23.60 -53.54
N ASN A 204 -23.07 -22.66 -54.35
CA ASN A 204 -22.49 -21.39 -53.90
C ASN A 204 -23.54 -20.26 -53.75
N GLN A 205 -24.80 -20.61 -53.45
CA GLN A 205 -25.94 -19.68 -53.42
C GLN A 205 -26.49 -19.57 -52.00
N ALA A 206 -26.92 -18.38 -51.59
CA ALA A 206 -27.47 -18.15 -50.25
C ALA A 206 -28.72 -19.00 -49.96
N ASN A 207 -28.68 -19.71 -48.85
CA ASN A 207 -29.71 -20.62 -48.37
C ASN A 207 -30.60 -19.94 -47.33
N ARG A 208 -31.91 -20.18 -47.41
CA ARG A 208 -32.90 -19.62 -46.49
C ARG A 208 -33.74 -20.72 -45.87
N ILE A 209 -33.90 -20.65 -44.56
CA ILE A 209 -34.86 -21.45 -43.81
C ILE A 209 -35.69 -20.48 -42.97
N ASP A 210 -37.00 -20.48 -43.17
CA ASP A 210 -37.94 -19.52 -42.57
C ASP A 210 -39.12 -20.26 -41.96
N VAL A 211 -39.07 -20.50 -40.64
CA VAL A 211 -40.05 -21.33 -39.92
C VAL A 211 -40.81 -20.46 -38.92
N ALA A 212 -42.07 -20.15 -39.21
CA ALA A 212 -42.83 -19.16 -38.42
C ALA A 212 -42.94 -19.53 -36.93
N GLY A 213 -43.09 -20.82 -36.64
CA GLY A 213 -43.17 -21.38 -35.29
C GLY A 213 -41.88 -22.09 -34.86
N MET A 214 -41.96 -23.41 -34.75
CA MET A 214 -40.90 -24.27 -34.19
C MET A 214 -40.06 -24.92 -35.30
N PHE A 215 -38.75 -24.73 -35.24
CA PHE A 215 -37.76 -25.49 -35.98
C PHE A 215 -36.99 -26.39 -35.00
N ASP A 216 -37.17 -27.70 -35.08
CA ASP A 216 -36.45 -28.68 -34.27
C ASP A 216 -35.38 -29.40 -35.10
N ASN A 217 -34.12 -28.98 -34.94
CA ASN A 217 -32.91 -29.62 -35.47
C ASN A 217 -32.18 -30.45 -34.39
N GLY A 218 -32.86 -30.81 -33.29
CA GLY A 218 -32.23 -31.51 -32.18
C GLY A 218 -31.87 -32.98 -32.46
N ASN A 219 -31.31 -33.64 -31.46
CA ASN A 219 -31.09 -35.10 -31.43
C ASN A 219 -30.31 -35.61 -32.67
N GLY A 220 -29.19 -34.98 -33.01
CA GLY A 220 -28.37 -35.33 -34.18
C GLY A 220 -28.89 -34.80 -35.53
N GLY A 221 -29.87 -33.90 -35.55
CA GLY A 221 -30.25 -33.17 -36.76
C GLY A 221 -29.09 -32.34 -37.33
N THR A 222 -28.93 -32.31 -38.65
CA THR A 222 -27.82 -31.61 -39.32
C THR A 222 -28.28 -30.65 -40.41
N LEU A 223 -27.76 -29.43 -40.37
CA LEU A 223 -27.79 -28.45 -41.45
C LEU A 223 -26.36 -28.19 -41.93
N ALA A 224 -26.12 -28.31 -43.23
CA ALA A 224 -24.84 -28.02 -43.85
C ALA A 224 -25.02 -27.18 -45.13
N SER A 225 -24.25 -26.09 -45.24
CA SER A 225 -24.29 -25.15 -46.36
C SER A 225 -22.88 -24.80 -46.84
N ASN A 226 -22.66 -24.78 -48.15
CA ASN A 226 -21.40 -24.32 -48.77
C ASN A 226 -21.34 -22.79 -48.99
N ALA A 227 -22.41 -22.07 -48.68
CA ALA A 227 -22.53 -20.61 -48.80
C ALA A 227 -23.35 -20.03 -47.63
N ASP A 228 -23.67 -18.73 -47.67
CA ASP A 228 -24.52 -18.06 -46.67
C ASP A 228 -25.76 -18.89 -46.29
N LEU A 229 -26.03 -18.96 -44.99
CA LEU A 229 -27.17 -19.70 -44.42
C LEU A 229 -27.93 -18.78 -43.46
N ASP A 230 -29.15 -18.41 -43.85
CA ASP A 230 -30.03 -17.49 -43.12
C ASP A 230 -31.23 -18.25 -42.55
N ILE A 231 -31.21 -18.48 -41.24
CA ILE A 231 -32.24 -19.19 -40.49
C ILE A 231 -33.08 -18.18 -39.71
N ARG A 232 -34.39 -18.15 -39.99
CA ARG A 232 -35.41 -17.45 -39.22
C ARG A 232 -36.33 -18.47 -38.56
N ALA A 233 -36.55 -18.34 -37.26
CA ALA A 233 -37.47 -19.19 -36.51
C ALA A 233 -38.22 -18.39 -35.44
N GLY A 234 -39.43 -18.83 -35.06
CA GLY A 234 -40.01 -18.43 -33.77
C GLY A 234 -39.17 -19.00 -32.63
N ALA A 235 -39.07 -20.33 -32.59
CA ALA A 235 -38.15 -21.06 -31.72
C ALA A 235 -37.28 -22.01 -32.56
N LEU A 236 -35.96 -21.97 -32.35
CA LEU A 236 -35.00 -22.91 -32.91
C LEU A 236 -34.46 -23.79 -31.78
N ARG A 237 -34.75 -25.09 -31.84
CA ARG A 237 -34.09 -26.10 -31.03
C ARG A 237 -33.02 -26.77 -31.86
N ASN A 238 -31.78 -26.67 -31.43
CA ASN A 238 -30.61 -27.32 -31.97
C ASN A 238 -29.92 -28.20 -30.90
N SER A 239 -30.60 -28.54 -29.79
CA SER A 239 -30.03 -29.33 -28.70
C SER A 239 -29.48 -30.68 -29.22
N GLU A 240 -28.20 -30.97 -29.00
CA GLU A 240 -27.49 -32.13 -29.59
C GLU A 240 -27.50 -32.17 -31.14
N GLY A 241 -27.78 -31.04 -31.80
CA GLY A 241 -27.80 -30.87 -33.24
C GLY A 241 -26.55 -30.18 -33.80
N GLY A 242 -26.41 -30.20 -35.13
CA GLY A 242 -25.33 -29.56 -35.87
C GLY A 242 -25.86 -28.54 -36.89
N ILE A 243 -25.36 -27.31 -36.82
CA ILE A 243 -25.52 -26.29 -37.87
C ILE A 243 -24.13 -25.87 -38.32
N LEU A 244 -23.81 -26.07 -39.59
CA LEU A 244 -22.49 -25.84 -40.17
C LEU A 244 -22.58 -25.06 -41.49
N GLU A 245 -21.90 -23.94 -41.54
CA GLU A 245 -21.58 -23.21 -42.78
C GLU A 245 -20.10 -23.45 -43.11
N VAL A 246 -19.82 -24.01 -44.30
CA VAL A 246 -18.51 -24.56 -44.68
C VAL A 246 -17.71 -23.61 -45.56
N GLY A 247 -18.36 -22.61 -46.18
CA GLY A 247 -17.71 -21.60 -47.01
C GLY A 247 -17.12 -20.45 -46.21
N ASP A 248 -16.58 -19.45 -46.91
CA ASP A 248 -16.19 -18.17 -46.29
C ASP A 248 -17.41 -17.23 -46.08
N GLY A 249 -18.62 -17.79 -46.04
CA GLY A 249 -19.88 -17.06 -46.03
C GLY A 249 -20.32 -16.62 -44.63
N ARG A 250 -21.64 -16.42 -44.50
CA ARG A 250 -22.26 -15.97 -43.25
C ARG A 250 -23.37 -16.91 -42.79
N LEU A 251 -23.24 -17.41 -41.56
CA LEU A 251 -24.31 -18.06 -40.82
C LEU A 251 -25.09 -17.01 -40.01
N ASP A 252 -26.32 -16.75 -40.40
CA ASP A 252 -27.23 -15.80 -39.78
C ASP A 252 -28.37 -16.57 -39.11
N ILE A 253 -28.47 -16.52 -37.77
CA ILE A 253 -29.55 -17.15 -37.01
C ILE A 253 -30.35 -16.08 -36.28
N ARG A 254 -31.64 -15.99 -36.62
CA ARG A 254 -32.63 -15.09 -36.02
C ARG A 254 -33.76 -15.92 -35.41
N ALA A 255 -33.76 -16.09 -34.09
CA ALA A 255 -34.81 -16.81 -33.39
C ALA A 255 -35.18 -16.13 -32.08
N GLN A 256 -36.48 -16.05 -31.73
CA GLN A 256 -36.87 -15.48 -30.42
C GLN A 256 -36.24 -16.30 -29.28
N THR A 257 -36.27 -17.62 -29.42
CA THR A 257 -35.57 -18.56 -28.54
C THR A 257 -34.68 -19.49 -29.37
N LEU A 258 -33.37 -19.51 -29.07
CA LEU A 258 -32.41 -20.50 -29.54
C LEU A 258 -32.01 -21.40 -28.36
N ARG A 259 -32.27 -22.70 -28.48
CA ARG A 259 -31.83 -23.76 -27.56
C ARG A 259 -30.79 -24.63 -28.23
N GLY A 260 -29.51 -24.39 -27.96
CA GLY A 260 -28.36 -25.07 -28.55
C GLY A 260 -27.57 -25.88 -27.54
N GLU A 261 -28.22 -26.48 -26.53
CA GLU A 261 -27.56 -27.23 -25.47
C GLU A 261 -26.78 -28.43 -26.04
N ASN A 262 -25.51 -28.58 -25.66
CA ASN A 262 -24.59 -29.60 -26.18
C ASN A 262 -24.46 -29.64 -27.73
N ALA A 263 -24.84 -28.56 -28.42
CA ALA A 263 -24.90 -28.50 -29.87
C ALA A 263 -23.58 -28.07 -30.52
N THR A 264 -23.50 -28.21 -31.85
CA THR A 264 -22.48 -27.51 -32.66
C THR A 264 -23.15 -26.45 -33.53
N ILE A 265 -22.63 -25.21 -33.45
CA ILE A 265 -22.98 -24.10 -34.34
C ILE A 265 -21.66 -23.53 -34.89
N ALA A 266 -21.39 -23.72 -36.17
CA ALA A 266 -20.11 -23.33 -36.77
C ALA A 266 -20.25 -22.67 -38.15
N SER A 267 -19.36 -21.74 -38.44
CA SER A 267 -19.17 -21.12 -39.75
C SER A 267 -17.67 -21.00 -40.03
N HIS A 268 -17.21 -21.22 -41.26
CA HIS A 268 -15.82 -20.90 -41.63
C HIS A 268 -15.64 -19.41 -41.96
N GLY A 269 -16.72 -18.65 -42.16
CA GLY A 269 -16.74 -17.19 -42.22
C GLY A 269 -17.29 -16.53 -40.94
N ALA A 270 -18.44 -15.84 -41.05
CA ALA A 270 -19.02 -15.03 -39.98
C ALA A 270 -20.32 -15.64 -39.40
N LEU A 271 -20.47 -15.57 -38.08
CA LEU A 271 -21.66 -16.02 -37.35
C LEU A 271 -22.39 -14.83 -36.69
N SER A 272 -23.70 -14.68 -36.94
CA SER A 272 -24.56 -13.77 -36.19
C SER A 272 -25.70 -14.51 -35.51
N LEU A 273 -25.84 -14.33 -34.20
CA LEU A 273 -26.96 -14.86 -33.40
C LEU A 273 -27.83 -13.70 -32.90
N LYS A 274 -29.14 -13.73 -33.17
CA LYS A 274 -30.09 -12.68 -32.77
C LYS A 274 -31.36 -13.25 -32.16
N GLY A 275 -31.77 -12.76 -30.99
CA GLY A 275 -32.95 -13.26 -30.28
C GLY A 275 -33.34 -12.55 -28.99
N GLU A 276 -34.21 -13.19 -28.21
CA GLU A 276 -34.51 -12.83 -26.82
C GLU A 276 -33.82 -13.79 -25.84
N THR A 277 -33.79 -15.10 -26.14
CA THR A 277 -33.08 -16.09 -25.33
C THR A 277 -32.16 -16.92 -26.21
N THR A 278 -30.89 -17.04 -25.81
CA THR A 278 -29.88 -17.83 -26.51
C THR A 278 -29.16 -18.71 -25.50
N ASP A 279 -29.51 -19.99 -25.47
CA ASP A 279 -28.88 -21.00 -24.63
C ASP A 279 -27.87 -21.81 -25.46
N LEU A 280 -26.60 -21.76 -25.07
CA LEU A 280 -25.46 -22.47 -25.64
C LEU A 280 -24.75 -23.29 -24.55
N THR A 281 -25.49 -23.75 -23.53
CA THR A 281 -24.95 -24.58 -22.43
C THR A 281 -24.26 -25.82 -22.97
N GLY A 282 -22.97 -26.01 -22.65
CA GLY A 282 -22.18 -27.14 -23.16
C GLY A 282 -21.92 -27.13 -24.69
N ALA A 283 -22.35 -26.09 -25.40
CA ALA A 283 -22.28 -26.03 -26.85
C ALA A 283 -20.87 -25.71 -27.36
N THR A 284 -20.57 -26.13 -28.60
CA THR A 284 -19.44 -25.66 -29.39
C THR A 284 -19.93 -24.62 -30.40
N THR A 285 -19.53 -23.36 -30.22
CA THR A 285 -19.87 -22.25 -31.12
C THR A 285 -18.59 -21.63 -31.69
N ARG A 286 -18.35 -21.71 -33.01
CA ARG A 286 -17.08 -21.27 -33.62
C ARG A 286 -17.25 -20.57 -34.97
N ALA A 287 -16.56 -19.46 -35.17
CA ALA A 287 -16.45 -18.79 -36.49
C ALA A 287 -15.20 -17.91 -36.59
N LYS A 288 -14.88 -17.34 -37.76
CA LYS A 288 -13.82 -16.30 -37.84
C LYS A 288 -14.27 -15.02 -37.13
N ALA A 289 -15.52 -14.62 -37.29
CA ALA A 289 -16.13 -13.50 -36.58
C ALA A 289 -17.46 -13.94 -35.96
N ILE A 290 -17.75 -13.50 -34.72
CA ILE A 290 -19.00 -13.81 -34.03
C ILE A 290 -19.61 -12.51 -33.49
N THR A 291 -20.88 -12.27 -33.81
CA THR A 291 -21.70 -11.21 -33.20
C THR A 291 -22.96 -11.79 -32.59
N VAL A 292 -23.14 -11.66 -31.28
CA VAL A 292 -24.35 -12.07 -30.56
C VAL A 292 -25.13 -10.83 -30.10
N ASN A 293 -26.42 -10.77 -30.42
CA ASN A 293 -27.33 -9.73 -29.91
C ASN A 293 -28.61 -10.38 -29.37
N THR A 294 -28.72 -10.49 -28.04
CA THR A 294 -29.81 -11.24 -27.40
C THR A 294 -30.32 -10.59 -26.12
N GLY A 295 -31.43 -11.08 -25.59
CA GLY A 295 -31.94 -10.70 -24.26
C GLY A 295 -31.08 -11.34 -23.17
N THR A 296 -31.04 -12.66 -23.14
CA THR A 296 -30.21 -13.47 -22.23
C THR A 296 -29.31 -14.45 -23.00
N LEU A 297 -28.06 -14.60 -22.56
CA LEU A 297 -27.06 -15.49 -23.16
C LEU A 297 -26.50 -16.47 -22.13
N THR A 298 -26.61 -17.77 -22.38
CA THR A 298 -25.94 -18.80 -21.57
C THR A 298 -24.85 -19.46 -22.41
N THR A 299 -23.59 -19.41 -21.98
CA THR A 299 -22.45 -20.15 -22.54
C THR A 299 -21.83 -21.09 -21.52
N ALA A 300 -22.50 -21.31 -20.38
CA ALA A 300 -22.02 -22.14 -19.27
C ALA A 300 -21.58 -23.54 -19.73
N LYS A 301 -20.42 -24.01 -19.27
CA LYS A 301 -19.75 -25.26 -19.70
C LYS A 301 -19.44 -25.38 -21.21
N GLY A 302 -19.74 -24.36 -22.01
CA GLY A 302 -19.57 -24.33 -23.46
C GLY A 302 -18.25 -23.70 -23.92
N SER A 303 -18.06 -23.67 -25.24
CA SER A 303 -16.90 -23.11 -25.93
C SER A 303 -17.37 -22.19 -27.06
N LEU A 304 -17.33 -20.87 -26.84
CA LEU A 304 -17.61 -19.85 -27.85
C LEU A 304 -16.29 -19.20 -28.30
N VAL A 305 -15.88 -19.43 -29.55
CA VAL A 305 -14.54 -19.06 -30.04
C VAL A 305 -14.60 -18.33 -31.38
N ALA A 306 -14.16 -17.08 -31.40
CA ALA A 306 -13.90 -16.32 -32.63
C ALA A 306 -12.42 -16.45 -33.02
N SER A 307 -12.13 -17.06 -34.17
CA SER A 307 -10.76 -17.40 -34.61
C SER A 307 -10.09 -16.33 -35.48
N GLY A 308 -10.84 -15.37 -36.01
CA GLY A 308 -10.31 -14.24 -36.78
C GLY A 308 -9.85 -13.10 -35.87
N GLY A 309 -9.01 -12.22 -36.40
CA GLY A 309 -8.53 -11.02 -35.68
C GLY A 309 -9.54 -9.89 -35.54
N GLN A 310 -10.83 -10.12 -35.83
CA GLN A 310 -11.90 -9.15 -35.60
C GLN A 310 -12.38 -9.22 -34.14
N PRO A 311 -12.98 -8.16 -33.59
CA PRO A 311 -13.58 -8.21 -32.26
C PRO A 311 -14.65 -9.31 -32.15
N LEU A 312 -14.66 -10.01 -31.03
CA LEU A 312 -15.78 -10.85 -30.60
C LEU A 312 -16.83 -9.96 -29.93
N GLU A 313 -17.97 -9.74 -30.60
CA GLU A 313 -19.02 -8.83 -30.13
C GLU A 313 -20.16 -9.58 -29.43
N LEU A 314 -20.36 -9.31 -28.14
CA LEU A 314 -21.43 -9.88 -27.32
C LEU A 314 -22.29 -8.76 -26.72
N THR A 315 -23.48 -8.54 -27.25
CA THR A 315 -24.46 -7.57 -26.72
C THR A 315 -25.66 -8.30 -26.12
N VAL A 316 -25.74 -8.28 -24.79
CA VAL A 316 -26.77 -8.99 -24.00
C VAL A 316 -27.57 -7.95 -23.21
N ARG A 317 -28.88 -7.87 -23.43
CA ARG A 317 -29.72 -6.83 -22.79
C ARG A 317 -29.97 -7.08 -21.30
N CYS A 318 -29.92 -8.33 -20.87
CA CYS A 318 -30.17 -8.78 -19.50
C CYS A 318 -28.94 -9.55 -18.95
N ALA A 319 -29.14 -10.81 -18.55
CA ALA A 319 -28.12 -11.63 -17.90
C ALA A 319 -27.32 -12.47 -18.90
N MET A 320 -26.03 -12.61 -18.62
CA MET A 320 -25.10 -13.48 -19.31
C MET A 320 -24.46 -14.46 -18.31
N ASP A 321 -24.49 -15.76 -18.60
CA ASP A 321 -23.94 -16.83 -17.76
C ASP A 321 -22.88 -17.63 -18.52
N ASN A 322 -21.62 -17.48 -18.11
CA ASN A 322 -20.45 -18.18 -18.62
C ASN A 322 -19.79 -19.07 -17.55
N ARG A 323 -20.54 -19.53 -16.54
CA ARG A 323 -19.98 -20.39 -15.48
C ARG A 323 -19.44 -21.69 -16.05
N ASP A 324 -18.23 -22.08 -15.63
CA ASP A 324 -17.49 -23.22 -16.21
C ASP A 324 -17.24 -23.13 -17.74
N GLY A 325 -17.57 -22.00 -18.38
CA GLY A 325 -17.53 -21.83 -19.84
C GLY A 325 -16.27 -21.14 -20.33
N THR A 326 -16.01 -21.22 -21.64
CA THR A 326 -14.92 -20.52 -22.32
C THR A 326 -15.44 -19.63 -23.43
N ILE A 327 -15.10 -18.35 -23.35
CA ILE A 327 -15.31 -17.34 -24.39
C ILE A 327 -13.93 -16.85 -24.83
N ALA A 328 -13.57 -17.05 -26.09
CA ALA A 328 -12.25 -16.68 -26.61
C ALA A 328 -12.35 -15.91 -27.93
N GLY A 329 -11.78 -14.71 -27.97
CA GLY A 329 -11.54 -13.95 -29.19
C GLY A 329 -10.06 -14.01 -29.58
N ASN A 330 -9.76 -14.26 -30.85
CA ASN A 330 -8.40 -14.10 -31.38
C ASN A 330 -8.06 -12.62 -31.62
N GLY A 331 -9.07 -11.77 -31.88
CA GLY A 331 -8.98 -10.32 -31.75
C GLY A 331 -9.27 -9.82 -30.33
N ALA A 332 -9.85 -8.63 -30.21
CA ALA A 332 -10.42 -8.10 -28.97
C ALA A 332 -11.71 -8.83 -28.56
N VAL A 333 -12.16 -8.62 -27.31
CA VAL A 333 -13.50 -9.02 -26.84
C VAL A 333 -14.28 -7.78 -26.41
N ASP A 334 -15.45 -7.58 -27.02
CA ASP A 334 -16.38 -6.49 -26.77
C ASP A 334 -17.68 -7.04 -26.16
N LEU A 335 -17.76 -7.03 -24.84
CA LEU A 335 -18.87 -7.61 -24.05
C LEU A 335 -19.69 -6.51 -23.38
N ARG A 336 -20.98 -6.44 -23.70
CA ARG A 336 -21.96 -5.56 -23.05
C ARG A 336 -23.09 -6.41 -22.45
N ALA A 337 -23.32 -6.28 -21.14
CA ALA A 337 -24.36 -6.99 -20.40
C ALA A 337 -25.00 -6.10 -19.32
N LYS A 338 -26.17 -6.49 -18.79
CA LYS A 338 -26.62 -5.96 -17.49
C LYS A 338 -25.84 -6.63 -16.36
N SER A 339 -25.81 -7.96 -16.37
CA SER A 339 -25.05 -8.77 -15.42
C SER A 339 -24.29 -9.89 -16.14
N LEU A 340 -23.05 -10.14 -15.73
CA LEU A 340 -22.21 -11.23 -16.21
C LEU A 340 -21.87 -12.12 -15.02
N ASP A 341 -22.16 -13.41 -15.13
CA ASP A 341 -21.65 -14.44 -14.24
C ASP A 341 -20.56 -15.24 -14.98
N ASN A 342 -19.31 -15.05 -14.57
CA ASN A 342 -18.13 -15.74 -15.09
C ASN A 342 -17.49 -16.62 -13.99
N ALA A 343 -18.27 -17.09 -12.99
CA ALA A 343 -17.70 -17.84 -11.89
C ALA A 343 -17.13 -19.20 -12.37
N ARG A 344 -15.83 -19.43 -12.11
CA ARG A 344 -15.01 -20.53 -12.67
C ARG A 344 -14.99 -20.58 -14.21
N GLY A 345 -15.41 -19.50 -14.88
CA GLY A 345 -15.40 -19.34 -16.34
C GLY A 345 -14.17 -18.58 -16.84
N THR A 346 -13.95 -18.60 -18.15
CA THR A 346 -12.88 -17.84 -18.82
C THR A 346 -13.46 -16.96 -19.92
N VAL A 347 -13.07 -15.69 -19.93
CA VAL A 347 -13.17 -14.80 -21.09
C VAL A 347 -11.77 -14.30 -21.46
N SER A 348 -11.33 -14.58 -22.68
CA SER A 348 -9.97 -14.25 -23.15
C SER A 348 -9.92 -13.57 -24.52
N ALA A 349 -9.11 -12.52 -24.64
CA ALA A 349 -8.76 -11.85 -25.89
C ALA A 349 -7.27 -12.07 -26.19
N ALA A 350 -6.95 -12.77 -27.27
CA ALA A 350 -5.57 -13.02 -27.69
C ALA A 350 -4.95 -11.85 -28.48
N GLY A 351 -5.79 -10.97 -29.04
CA GLY A 351 -5.37 -9.79 -29.78
C GLY A 351 -4.79 -8.69 -28.89
N THR A 352 -3.99 -7.82 -29.49
CA THR A 352 -3.38 -6.63 -28.83
C THR A 352 -4.29 -5.41 -28.79
N ASP A 353 -5.44 -5.48 -29.45
CA ASP A 353 -6.45 -4.42 -29.47
C ASP A 353 -7.15 -4.29 -28.10
N ALA A 354 -7.74 -3.12 -27.84
CA ALA A 354 -8.44 -2.86 -26.60
C ALA A 354 -9.69 -3.75 -26.48
N SER A 355 -9.84 -4.46 -25.35
CA SER A 355 -11.04 -5.25 -25.05
C SER A 355 -11.94 -4.48 -24.08
N HIS A 356 -13.22 -4.39 -24.41
CA HIS A 356 -14.20 -3.58 -23.69
C HIS A 356 -15.23 -4.47 -22.97
N PHE A 357 -15.32 -4.35 -21.65
CA PHE A 357 -16.32 -5.02 -20.82
C PHE A 357 -17.21 -3.96 -20.18
N VAL A 358 -18.51 -3.97 -20.47
CA VAL A 358 -19.49 -3.02 -19.92
C VAL A 358 -20.64 -3.80 -19.28
N VAL A 359 -20.63 -3.90 -17.96
CA VAL A 359 -21.57 -4.71 -17.17
C VAL A 359 -22.30 -3.81 -16.16
N THR A 360 -23.48 -3.30 -16.52
CA THR A 360 -24.07 -2.14 -15.84
C THR A 360 -24.52 -2.38 -14.39
N ASP A 361 -24.74 -3.63 -13.98
CA ASP A 361 -25.17 -3.99 -12.62
C ASP A 361 -24.12 -4.79 -11.85
N ARG A 362 -23.80 -6.02 -12.28
CA ARG A 362 -22.91 -6.93 -11.52
C ARG A 362 -22.09 -7.82 -12.44
N LEU A 363 -20.77 -7.75 -12.30
CA LEU A 363 -19.82 -8.69 -12.85
C LEU A 363 -19.36 -9.63 -11.73
N ASP A 364 -19.65 -10.92 -11.86
CA ASP A 364 -19.07 -11.99 -11.04
C ASP A 364 -17.94 -12.67 -11.80
N ASN A 365 -16.76 -12.73 -11.20
CA ASN A 365 -15.56 -13.41 -11.68
C ASN A 365 -14.98 -14.30 -10.56
N THR A 366 -15.82 -14.80 -9.65
CA THR A 366 -15.38 -15.65 -8.54
C THR A 366 -14.70 -16.92 -9.07
N ASP A 367 -13.43 -17.12 -8.69
CA ASP A 367 -12.54 -18.16 -9.23
C ASP A 367 -12.43 -18.19 -10.77
N GLY A 368 -12.80 -17.09 -11.43
CA GLY A 368 -12.85 -16.95 -12.89
C GLY A 368 -11.64 -16.21 -13.48
N ALA A 369 -11.60 -16.13 -14.81
CA ALA A 369 -10.58 -15.40 -15.54
C ALA A 369 -11.18 -14.44 -16.58
N LEU A 370 -10.79 -13.16 -16.50
CA LEU A 370 -10.92 -12.17 -17.55
C LEU A 370 -9.51 -11.77 -17.99
N ALA A 371 -9.14 -12.06 -19.25
CA ALA A 371 -7.79 -11.80 -19.74
C ALA A 371 -7.79 -11.12 -21.12
N GLY A 372 -6.94 -10.11 -21.29
CA GLY A 372 -6.65 -9.52 -22.60
C GLY A 372 -5.15 -9.37 -22.83
N ASN A 373 -4.68 -9.62 -24.05
CA ASN A 373 -3.31 -9.33 -24.46
C ASN A 373 -3.09 -7.86 -24.85
N GLY A 374 -4.16 -7.12 -25.15
CA GLY A 374 -4.17 -5.68 -25.35
C GLY A 374 -4.44 -4.86 -24.09
N ALA A 375 -4.93 -3.63 -24.29
CA ALA A 375 -5.52 -2.82 -23.24
C ALA A 375 -6.83 -3.45 -22.73
N LEU A 376 -7.14 -3.27 -21.45
CA LEU A 376 -8.40 -3.69 -20.85
C LEU A 376 -9.18 -2.46 -20.35
N ALA A 377 -10.42 -2.31 -20.82
CA ALA A 377 -11.37 -1.31 -20.34
C ALA A 377 -12.59 -2.02 -19.76
N LEU A 378 -12.65 -2.10 -18.42
CA LEU A 378 -13.73 -2.75 -17.68
C LEU A 378 -14.56 -1.69 -16.96
N GLN A 379 -15.86 -1.67 -17.24
CA GLN A 379 -16.87 -0.85 -16.57
C GLN A 379 -17.89 -1.77 -15.90
N ALA A 380 -18.09 -1.62 -14.59
CA ALA A 380 -19.01 -2.46 -13.82
C ALA A 380 -19.88 -1.66 -12.84
N GLY A 381 -21.12 -2.13 -12.62
CA GLY A 381 -21.93 -1.65 -11.49
C GLY A 381 -21.26 -2.02 -10.15
N ALA A 382 -21.05 -3.31 -9.94
CA ALA A 382 -20.18 -3.91 -8.94
C ALA A 382 -19.32 -5.02 -9.58
N LEU A 383 -18.11 -5.20 -9.07
CA LEU A 383 -17.15 -6.23 -9.50
C LEU A 383 -16.86 -7.16 -8.33
N ILE A 384 -17.16 -8.45 -8.48
CA ILE A 384 -16.79 -9.51 -7.53
C ILE A 384 -15.68 -10.34 -8.21
N ASN A 385 -14.44 -10.19 -7.75
CA ASN A 385 -13.26 -10.91 -8.23
C ASN A 385 -12.64 -11.75 -7.10
N ARG A 386 -13.45 -12.51 -6.37
CA ARG A 386 -12.97 -13.33 -5.25
C ARG A 386 -12.22 -14.56 -5.76
N GLY A 387 -10.95 -14.73 -5.40
CA GLY A 387 -10.08 -15.78 -5.95
C GLY A 387 -9.83 -15.72 -7.47
N GLY A 388 -10.48 -14.78 -8.17
CA GLY A 388 -10.46 -14.64 -9.62
C GLY A 388 -9.32 -13.77 -10.14
N THR A 389 -9.18 -13.77 -11.46
CA THR A 389 -8.15 -13.00 -12.16
C THR A 389 -8.76 -12.05 -13.19
N VAL A 390 -8.33 -10.78 -13.15
CA VAL A 390 -8.54 -9.78 -14.19
C VAL A 390 -7.17 -9.32 -14.66
N ARG A 391 -6.79 -9.64 -15.89
CA ARG A 391 -5.42 -9.45 -16.39
C ARG A 391 -5.38 -8.74 -17.74
N ALA A 392 -4.63 -7.64 -17.80
CA ALA A 392 -4.14 -7.07 -19.05
C ALA A 392 -2.65 -7.43 -19.21
N ALA A 393 -2.30 -8.19 -20.25
CA ALA A 393 -0.93 -8.59 -20.52
C ALA A 393 -0.18 -7.63 -21.47
N GLY A 394 -0.87 -6.64 -22.04
CA GLY A 394 -0.27 -5.60 -22.88
C GLY A 394 0.26 -4.39 -22.09
N ASP A 395 1.21 -3.67 -22.69
CA ASP A 395 1.82 -2.45 -22.12
C ASP A 395 0.89 -1.23 -22.11
N ALA A 396 -0.24 -1.31 -22.81
CA ALA A 396 -1.22 -0.24 -22.89
C ALA A 396 -1.97 -0.03 -21.56
N ALA A 397 -2.45 1.20 -21.34
CA ALA A 397 -3.12 1.56 -20.09
C ALA A 397 -4.43 0.78 -19.90
N THR A 398 -4.59 0.20 -18.71
CA THR A 398 -5.79 -0.50 -18.26
C THR A 398 -6.67 0.42 -17.43
N CYS A 399 -7.99 0.36 -17.63
CA CYS A 399 -8.97 1.11 -16.86
C CYS A 399 -10.02 0.15 -16.29
N ILE A 400 -10.18 0.16 -14.97
CA ILE A 400 -11.19 -0.61 -14.23
C ILE A 400 -12.05 0.41 -13.49
N ASP A 401 -13.27 0.63 -13.98
CA ASP A 401 -14.21 1.63 -13.46
C ASP A 401 -15.46 0.96 -12.87
N VAL A 402 -15.55 0.94 -11.54
CA VAL A 402 -16.62 0.27 -10.81
C VAL A 402 -17.47 1.30 -10.08
N THR A 403 -18.76 1.40 -10.38
CA THR A 403 -19.58 2.49 -9.80
C THR A 403 -19.82 2.33 -8.29
N ARG A 404 -19.91 1.09 -7.79
CA ARG A 404 -20.20 0.77 -6.39
C ARG A 404 -19.03 0.06 -5.72
N THR A 405 -19.11 -1.27 -5.58
CA THR A 405 -18.21 -2.10 -4.77
C THR A 405 -17.30 -2.93 -5.67
N LEU A 406 -16.00 -2.86 -5.42
CA LEU A 406 -14.98 -3.74 -6.00
C LEU A 406 -14.49 -4.69 -4.90
N ASP A 407 -14.81 -5.98 -5.00
CA ASP A 407 -14.36 -7.01 -4.07
C ASP A 407 -13.31 -7.89 -4.76
N ASN A 408 -12.04 -7.67 -4.41
CA ASN A 408 -10.88 -8.41 -4.89
C ASN A 408 -10.31 -9.36 -3.80
N THR A 409 -11.14 -9.82 -2.87
CA THR A 409 -10.72 -10.70 -1.76
C THR A 409 -10.05 -11.98 -2.30
N GLY A 410 -8.76 -12.17 -2.01
CA GLY A 410 -7.93 -13.25 -2.55
C GLY A 410 -7.75 -13.25 -4.08
N GLY A 411 -8.25 -12.22 -4.77
CA GLY A 411 -8.20 -12.10 -6.22
C GLY A 411 -6.97 -11.34 -6.73
N ALA A 412 -6.83 -11.27 -8.05
CA ALA A 412 -5.75 -10.54 -8.70
C ALA A 412 -6.27 -9.63 -9.82
N LEU A 413 -6.03 -8.32 -9.70
CA LEU A 413 -6.11 -7.32 -10.76
C LEU A 413 -4.68 -6.99 -11.20
N VAL A 414 -4.29 -7.40 -12.40
CA VAL A 414 -2.90 -7.28 -12.87
C VAL A 414 -2.83 -6.64 -14.25
N ALA A 415 -2.01 -5.60 -14.40
CA ALA A 415 -1.67 -5.04 -15.70
C ALA A 415 -0.16 -5.12 -15.96
N ALA A 416 0.24 -5.50 -17.17
CA ALA A 416 1.61 -5.32 -17.62
C ALA A 416 1.91 -3.82 -17.79
N GLY A 417 1.05 -3.12 -18.55
CA GLY A 417 1.02 -1.66 -18.67
C GLY A 417 0.64 -0.92 -17.39
N GLY A 418 0.39 0.38 -17.53
CA GLY A 418 -0.13 1.20 -16.44
C GLY A 418 -1.60 0.87 -16.15
N ALA A 419 -2.10 1.18 -14.95
CA ALA A 419 -3.50 0.92 -14.60
C ALA A 419 -4.15 2.07 -13.81
N ILE A 420 -5.45 2.25 -14.06
CA ILE A 420 -6.35 3.10 -13.26
C ILE A 420 -7.47 2.22 -12.73
N VAL A 421 -7.72 2.29 -11.41
CA VAL A 421 -8.80 1.58 -10.72
C VAL A 421 -9.67 2.60 -9.98
N THR A 422 -10.95 2.72 -10.35
CA THR A 422 -11.94 3.58 -9.68
C THR A 422 -13.03 2.71 -9.02
N ALA A 423 -13.38 3.03 -7.77
CA ALA A 423 -14.55 2.45 -7.09
C ALA A 423 -15.20 3.43 -6.09
N SER A 424 -16.43 3.15 -5.65
CA SER A 424 -16.94 3.80 -4.42
C SER A 424 -16.31 3.15 -3.19
N GLU A 425 -16.27 1.82 -3.13
CA GLU A 425 -15.66 1.03 -2.05
C GLU A 425 -14.86 -0.14 -2.62
N MET A 426 -13.74 -0.48 -1.95
CA MET A 426 -12.88 -1.57 -2.36
C MET A 426 -12.45 -2.44 -1.19
N ALA A 427 -12.69 -3.76 -1.32
CA ALA A 427 -12.11 -4.79 -0.48
C ALA A 427 -10.98 -5.49 -1.25
N ASN A 428 -9.78 -5.52 -0.69
CA ASN A 428 -8.59 -6.16 -1.26
C ASN A 428 -7.97 -7.14 -0.24
N LEU A 429 -8.81 -7.84 0.53
CA LEU A 429 -8.42 -8.73 1.63
C LEU A 429 -7.59 -9.90 1.08
N GLY A 430 -6.28 -9.93 1.33
CA GLY A 430 -5.35 -10.88 0.70
C GLY A 430 -5.32 -10.83 -0.83
N GLY A 431 -5.89 -9.79 -1.42
CA GLY A 431 -5.99 -9.55 -2.85
C GLY A 431 -4.78 -8.82 -3.40
N LYS A 432 -4.62 -8.80 -4.72
CA LYS A 432 -3.54 -8.10 -5.42
C LYS A 432 -4.09 -7.12 -6.42
N VAL A 433 -3.62 -5.88 -6.37
CA VAL A 433 -3.71 -4.88 -7.43
C VAL A 433 -2.28 -4.53 -7.81
N GLN A 434 -1.85 -4.90 -9.02
CA GLN A 434 -0.45 -4.77 -9.40
C GLN A 434 -0.24 -4.30 -10.85
N THR A 435 0.71 -3.38 -11.04
CA THR A 435 1.27 -3.05 -12.36
C THR A 435 2.73 -3.47 -12.46
N SER A 436 3.15 -3.92 -13.65
CA SER A 436 4.50 -4.44 -13.91
C SER A 436 5.39 -3.51 -14.74
N SER A 437 4.88 -2.33 -15.16
CA SER A 437 5.63 -1.33 -15.91
C SER A 437 5.83 -0.02 -15.15
N ALA A 438 6.81 0.77 -15.61
CA ALA A 438 7.09 2.10 -15.08
C ALA A 438 5.95 3.14 -15.30
N ALA A 439 4.93 2.80 -16.12
CA ALA A 439 3.78 3.68 -16.39
C ALA A 439 2.92 3.94 -15.14
N GLY A 440 3.01 3.08 -14.13
CA GLY A 440 2.45 3.31 -12.80
C GLY A 440 1.04 2.80 -12.57
N LEU A 441 0.53 3.02 -11.36
CA LEU A 441 -0.79 2.61 -10.88
C LEU A 441 -1.50 3.81 -10.24
N ALA A 442 -2.77 4.02 -10.56
CA ALA A 442 -3.63 4.98 -9.88
C ALA A 442 -4.89 4.28 -9.31
N VAL A 443 -5.17 4.49 -8.03
CA VAL A 443 -6.29 3.88 -7.29
C VAL A 443 -7.12 4.99 -6.67
N TYR A 444 -8.40 5.10 -7.07
CA TYR A 444 -9.31 6.19 -6.70
C TYR A 444 -10.59 5.62 -6.06
N ILE A 445 -10.71 5.66 -4.73
CA ILE A 445 -11.81 5.00 -3.99
C ILE A 445 -12.61 6.04 -3.16
N GLY A 446 -13.89 6.24 -3.46
CA GLY A 446 -14.68 7.35 -2.87
C GLY A 446 -14.90 7.29 -1.35
N SER A 447 -15.01 6.06 -0.82
CA SER A 447 -15.20 5.71 0.59
C SER A 447 -13.96 4.95 1.08
N THR A 448 -14.03 3.64 1.34
CA THR A 448 -12.95 2.89 2.00
C THR A 448 -12.22 1.94 1.05
N LEU A 449 -10.89 1.94 1.13
CA LEU A 449 -10.01 0.88 0.63
C LEU A 449 -9.57 0.02 1.82
N ASP A 450 -10.06 -1.22 1.88
CA ASP A 450 -9.68 -2.21 2.88
C ASP A 450 -8.64 -3.18 2.30
N ASN A 451 -7.37 -2.97 2.65
CA ASN A 451 -6.19 -3.65 2.13
C ASN A 451 -5.52 -4.57 3.18
N ARG A 452 -6.24 -4.99 4.22
CA ARG A 452 -5.70 -5.85 5.29
C ARG A 452 -5.44 -7.30 4.84
N HIS A 453 -4.95 -8.12 5.77
CA HIS A 453 -4.73 -9.57 5.61
C HIS A 453 -3.84 -9.92 4.41
N ASP A 454 -2.63 -9.36 4.36
CA ASP A 454 -1.68 -9.51 3.24
C ASP A 454 -2.19 -8.94 1.90
N GLY A 455 -3.20 -8.05 1.94
CA GLY A 455 -3.65 -7.28 0.79
C GLY A 455 -2.53 -6.43 0.20
N LEU A 456 -2.40 -6.45 -1.13
CA LEU A 456 -1.32 -5.81 -1.87
C LEU A 456 -1.85 -4.82 -2.90
N VAL A 457 -1.40 -3.57 -2.82
CA VAL A 457 -1.48 -2.57 -3.89
C VAL A 457 -0.04 -2.23 -4.29
N ALA A 458 0.38 -2.55 -5.52
CA ALA A 458 1.77 -2.47 -5.92
C ALA A 458 1.97 -1.87 -7.32
N SER A 459 3.03 -1.09 -7.48
CA SER A 459 3.43 -0.53 -8.77
C SER A 459 4.92 -0.73 -9.04
N ALA A 460 5.26 -1.22 -10.24
CA ALA A 460 6.63 -1.22 -10.76
C ALA A 460 7.09 0.18 -11.24
N GLY A 461 6.22 1.18 -11.18
CA GLY A 461 6.54 2.60 -11.36
C GLY A 461 5.97 3.42 -10.22
N LYS A 462 5.45 4.61 -10.56
CA LYS A 462 4.73 5.48 -9.61
C LYS A 462 3.44 4.82 -9.10
N ALA A 463 3.05 5.08 -7.86
CA ALA A 463 1.70 4.80 -7.36
C ALA A 463 0.99 6.07 -6.85
N ASP A 464 -0.24 6.30 -7.30
CA ASP A 464 -1.15 7.32 -6.76
C ASP A 464 -2.35 6.62 -6.10
N VAL A 465 -2.52 6.76 -4.78
CA VAL A 465 -3.64 6.18 -4.03
C VAL A 465 -4.45 7.32 -3.42
N SER A 466 -5.64 7.58 -3.96
CA SER A 466 -6.50 8.68 -3.55
C SER A 466 -7.84 8.14 -3.05
N VAL A 467 -8.03 8.05 -1.74
CA VAL A 467 -9.18 7.36 -1.13
C VAL A 467 -9.89 8.17 -0.03
N GLY A 468 -11.09 7.77 0.39
CA GLY A 468 -11.74 8.35 1.57
C GLY A 468 -11.03 7.90 2.86
N SER A 469 -10.99 6.59 3.10
CA SER A 469 -10.23 5.94 4.19
C SER A 469 -9.38 4.80 3.66
N LEU A 470 -8.21 4.56 4.28
CA LEU A 470 -7.29 3.46 3.97
C LEU A 470 -7.08 2.60 5.22
N ASP A 471 -7.61 1.37 5.21
CA ASP A 471 -7.28 0.35 6.20
C ASP A 471 -6.22 -0.59 5.60
N ASN A 472 -4.96 -0.40 5.99
CA ASN A 472 -3.81 -1.16 5.51
C ASN A 472 -3.24 -2.10 6.59
N ARG A 473 -4.07 -2.56 7.52
CA ARG A 473 -3.59 -3.34 8.68
C ARG A 473 -3.05 -4.71 8.29
N GLY A 474 -1.76 -4.93 8.47
CA GLY A 474 -1.08 -6.12 7.92
C GLY A 474 -1.14 -6.20 6.39
N GLY A 475 -1.35 -5.06 5.71
CA GLY A 475 -1.36 -4.92 4.26
C GLY A 475 -0.10 -4.25 3.73
N ALA A 476 0.02 -4.15 2.41
CA ALA A 476 1.11 -3.48 1.72
C ALA A 476 0.62 -2.57 0.59
N VAL A 477 1.08 -1.31 0.60
CA VAL A 477 0.96 -0.34 -0.50
C VAL A 477 2.38 0.05 -0.92
N ASN A 478 2.82 -0.43 -2.09
CA ASN A 478 4.21 -0.40 -2.51
C ASN A 478 4.40 0.28 -3.88
N ALA A 479 5.48 1.04 -4.05
CA ALA A 479 5.90 1.58 -5.35
C ALA A 479 7.42 1.45 -5.55
N ALA A 480 7.82 1.06 -6.77
CA ALA A 480 9.23 1.10 -7.20
C ALA A 480 9.64 2.47 -7.76
N GLY A 481 8.68 3.33 -8.10
CA GLY A 481 8.86 4.78 -8.22
C GLY A 481 8.23 5.50 -7.03
N PRO A 482 7.84 6.79 -7.15
CA PRO A 482 7.23 7.54 -6.05
C PRO A 482 5.83 7.02 -5.68
N LEU A 483 5.51 7.03 -4.38
CA LEU A 483 4.17 6.73 -3.85
C LEU A 483 3.53 7.99 -3.26
N THR A 484 2.32 8.32 -3.71
CA THR A 484 1.50 9.39 -3.15
C THR A 484 0.18 8.82 -2.65
N ALA A 485 -0.02 8.84 -1.33
CA ALA A 485 -1.29 8.51 -0.68
C ALA A 485 -2.01 9.81 -0.28
N ILE A 486 -3.21 10.04 -0.81
CA ILE A 486 -4.11 11.14 -0.44
C ILE A 486 -5.37 10.51 0.14
N VAL A 487 -5.61 10.70 1.42
CA VAL A 487 -6.67 10.05 2.17
C VAL A 487 -7.51 11.10 2.88
N ARG A 488 -8.81 11.16 2.62
CA ARG A 488 -9.65 12.24 3.17
C ARG A 488 -9.76 12.16 4.69
N ASP A 489 -9.94 10.95 5.23
CA ASP A 489 -10.39 10.72 6.59
C ASP A 489 -9.30 10.08 7.47
N ALA A 490 -8.97 8.79 7.29
CA ALA A 490 -7.97 8.10 8.12
C ALA A 490 -7.12 7.08 7.34
N VAL A 491 -5.83 7.02 7.67
CA VAL A 491 -4.91 5.93 7.30
C VAL A 491 -4.64 5.07 8.55
N ASP A 492 -5.00 3.79 8.51
CA ASP A 492 -4.68 2.81 9.53
C ASP A 492 -3.66 1.80 8.98
N ASN A 493 -2.38 2.00 9.32
CA ASN A 493 -1.25 1.19 8.88
C ASN A 493 -0.71 0.28 10.00
N ARG A 494 -1.55 -0.14 10.97
CA ARG A 494 -1.07 -0.99 12.09
C ARG A 494 -0.55 -2.34 11.60
N GLY A 495 0.73 -2.62 11.85
CA GLY A 495 1.45 -3.78 11.27
C GLY A 495 1.52 -3.80 9.74
N GLY A 496 1.11 -2.71 9.09
CA GLY A 496 1.06 -2.56 7.63
C GLY A 496 2.31 -1.89 7.07
N LYS A 497 2.37 -1.78 5.74
CA LYS A 497 3.48 -1.21 4.99
C LYS A 497 2.98 -0.20 3.95
N LEU A 498 3.46 1.04 4.03
CA LEU A 498 3.47 2.00 2.92
C LEU A 498 4.94 2.19 2.52
N VAL A 499 5.36 1.68 1.36
CA VAL A 499 6.78 1.68 0.97
C VAL A 499 6.97 2.24 -0.44
N SER A 500 7.94 3.12 -0.57
CA SER A 500 8.40 3.67 -1.83
C SER A 500 9.91 3.44 -1.97
N ALA A 501 10.39 3.12 -3.16
CA ALA A 501 11.82 3.20 -3.46
C ALA A 501 12.26 4.67 -3.51
N GLU A 502 11.49 5.51 -4.22
CA GLU A 502 11.69 6.97 -4.33
C GLU A 502 10.82 7.73 -3.29
N ASP A 503 10.49 9.00 -3.54
CA ASP A 503 9.70 9.86 -2.65
C ASP A 503 8.34 9.24 -2.23
N LEU A 504 8.04 9.31 -0.92
CA LEU A 504 6.76 8.93 -0.32
C LEU A 504 6.05 10.15 0.23
N ALA A 505 4.84 10.43 -0.25
CA ALA A 505 3.97 11.47 0.29
C ALA A 505 2.68 10.86 0.87
N VAL A 506 2.34 11.19 2.12
CA VAL A 506 1.10 10.78 2.79
C VAL A 506 0.34 12.02 3.24
N ARG A 507 -0.79 12.30 2.60
CA ARG A 507 -1.74 13.35 3.00
C ARG A 507 -2.98 12.69 3.60
N ALA A 508 -3.30 12.96 4.86
CA ALA A 508 -4.42 12.28 5.55
C ALA A 508 -5.27 13.21 6.43
N GLY A 509 -6.49 12.81 6.78
CA GLY A 509 -7.20 13.41 7.92
C GLY A 509 -6.49 13.04 9.23
N THR A 510 -6.25 11.75 9.47
CA THR A 510 -5.41 11.21 10.57
C THR A 510 -4.56 10.04 10.10
N LEU A 511 -3.48 9.73 10.83
CA LEU A 511 -2.59 8.62 10.52
C LEU A 511 -2.33 7.78 11.77
N VAL A 512 -2.50 6.45 11.67
CA VAL A 512 -2.11 5.48 12.70
C VAL A 512 -1.08 4.53 12.11
N ASN A 513 0.13 4.54 12.65
CA ASN A 513 1.26 3.71 12.25
C ASN A 513 1.87 3.04 13.52
N ARG A 514 1.12 2.13 14.12
CA ARG A 514 1.52 1.40 15.35
C ARG A 514 1.73 -0.09 15.06
N ASP A 515 1.96 -0.89 16.09
CA ASP A 515 2.02 -2.36 16.01
C ASP A 515 3.07 -2.84 14.97
N ALA A 516 4.27 -2.23 15.00
CA ALA A 516 5.34 -2.39 14.00
C ALA A 516 4.98 -1.96 12.55
N GLY A 517 4.01 -1.05 12.40
CA GLY A 517 3.68 -0.39 11.14
C GLY A 517 4.84 0.39 10.54
N LEU A 518 4.95 0.34 9.21
CA LEU A 518 6.10 0.81 8.45
C LEU A 518 5.66 1.81 7.37
N ILE A 519 6.23 3.02 7.39
CA ILE A 519 6.06 4.02 6.32
C ILE A 519 7.46 4.50 5.92
N VAL A 520 7.92 4.05 4.74
CA VAL A 520 9.32 4.19 4.32
C VAL A 520 9.44 4.70 2.89
N SER A 521 10.19 5.78 2.71
CA SER A 521 10.89 6.06 1.47
C SER A 521 12.33 5.53 1.57
N THR A 522 12.74 4.69 0.61
CA THR A 522 14.01 3.96 0.69
C THR A 522 15.21 4.85 0.36
N ASP A 523 15.16 5.50 -0.81
CA ASP A 523 16.21 6.41 -1.30
C ASP A 523 15.74 7.88 -1.39
N GLY A 524 14.43 8.12 -1.37
CA GLY A 524 13.80 9.44 -1.47
C GLY A 524 13.41 10.08 -0.13
N LYS A 525 12.62 11.15 -0.19
CA LYS A 525 12.08 11.84 1.00
C LYS A 525 10.74 11.26 1.47
N LEU A 526 10.41 11.46 2.73
CA LEU A 526 9.09 11.18 3.31
C LEU A 526 8.40 12.50 3.72
N ASP A 527 7.25 12.80 3.11
CA ASP A 527 6.41 13.97 3.41
C ASP A 527 5.07 13.50 3.98
N VAL A 528 4.80 13.74 5.26
CA VAL A 528 3.56 13.35 5.94
C VAL A 528 2.81 14.59 6.40
N ASP A 529 1.66 14.87 5.81
CA ASP A 529 0.82 16.04 6.12
C ASP A 529 -0.58 15.58 6.53
N THR A 530 -0.91 15.71 7.81
CA THR A 530 -2.21 15.29 8.36
C THR A 530 -2.99 16.45 8.96
N GLN A 531 -4.32 16.45 8.82
CA GLN A 531 -5.16 17.49 9.43
C GLN A 531 -5.19 17.37 10.96
N GLY A 532 -5.33 16.13 11.44
CA GLY A 532 -5.27 15.71 12.84
C GLY A 532 -3.89 15.17 13.22
N ARG A 533 -3.87 14.22 14.16
CA ARG A 533 -2.68 13.72 14.84
C ARG A 533 -2.03 12.50 14.14
N ILE A 534 -0.70 12.40 14.22
CA ILE A 534 0.08 11.23 13.77
C ILE A 534 0.35 10.25 14.92
N GLU A 535 -0.11 9.02 14.74
CA GLU A 535 0.06 7.77 15.49
C GLU A 535 1.28 6.88 15.28
N ASN A 536 2.52 7.32 15.51
CA ASN A 536 3.71 6.47 15.32
C ASN A 536 4.19 5.67 16.56
N ALA A 537 3.36 5.46 17.58
CA ALA A 537 3.80 4.74 18.78
C ALA A 537 4.15 3.27 18.47
N GLY A 538 5.43 2.90 18.69
CA GLY A 538 5.96 1.58 18.32
C GLY A 538 6.02 1.28 16.81
N GLY A 539 5.94 2.31 15.96
CA GLY A 539 6.07 2.20 14.51
C GLY A 539 7.28 2.95 13.95
N THR A 540 7.47 2.87 12.64
CA THR A 540 8.60 3.50 11.93
C THR A 540 8.12 4.41 10.80
N LEU A 541 8.56 5.68 10.84
CA LEU A 541 8.52 6.64 9.74
C LEU A 541 9.97 6.91 9.29
N GLN A 542 10.32 6.62 8.04
CA GLN A 542 11.70 6.82 7.58
C GLN A 542 11.79 7.31 6.13
N GLY A 543 12.74 8.20 5.87
CA GLY A 543 13.23 8.54 4.53
C GLY A 543 14.74 8.30 4.41
N GLY A 544 15.21 7.83 3.25
CA GLY A 544 16.65 7.86 2.91
C GLY A 544 17.17 9.28 2.66
N GLY A 545 16.27 10.14 2.14
CA GLY A 545 16.35 11.59 2.12
C GLY A 545 15.67 12.22 3.34
N ASP A 546 15.09 13.39 3.15
CA ASP A 546 14.51 14.17 4.27
C ASP A 546 13.18 13.60 4.76
N VAL A 547 12.88 13.80 6.05
CA VAL A 547 11.54 13.56 6.62
C VAL A 547 10.92 14.91 6.98
N ARG A 548 9.74 15.20 6.43
CA ARG A 548 8.88 16.30 6.85
C ARG A 548 7.58 15.73 7.42
N MET A 549 7.15 16.23 8.57
CA MET A 549 5.86 15.91 9.18
C MET A 549 5.13 17.20 9.54
N ALA A 550 3.88 17.34 9.12
CA ALA A 550 2.99 18.42 9.51
C ALA A 550 1.66 17.82 10.03
N ALA A 551 1.30 18.08 11.28
CA ALA A 551 0.14 17.44 11.93
C ALA A 551 -0.44 18.32 13.04
N ALA A 552 -1.63 18.01 13.56
CA ALA A 552 -2.12 18.57 14.83
C ALA A 552 -1.65 17.73 16.03
N GLY A 553 -0.33 17.52 16.14
CA GLY A 553 0.31 16.65 17.14
C GLY A 553 0.91 15.35 16.57
N LEU A 554 1.92 14.82 17.25
CA LEU A 554 2.62 13.59 16.92
C LEU A 554 2.85 12.76 18.19
N GLY A 555 2.37 11.51 18.21
CA GLY A 555 2.77 10.50 19.18
C GLY A 555 3.79 9.56 18.56
N ASN A 556 5.02 9.60 19.04
CA ASN A 556 6.15 8.74 18.66
C ASN A 556 6.66 7.91 19.85
N ALA A 557 5.83 7.68 20.89
CA ALA A 557 6.26 6.96 22.08
C ALA A 557 6.73 5.52 21.74
N GLY A 558 7.99 5.19 22.05
CA GLY A 558 8.65 3.95 21.63
C GLY A 558 8.77 3.75 20.10
N GLY A 559 8.45 4.77 19.29
CA GLY A 559 8.51 4.75 17.83
C GLY A 559 9.81 5.33 17.28
N THR A 560 10.00 5.21 15.96
CA THR A 560 11.18 5.73 15.24
C THR A 560 10.76 6.70 14.13
N VAL A 561 11.42 7.86 14.09
CA VAL A 561 11.43 8.80 12.97
C VAL A 561 12.89 9.02 12.55
N LEU A 562 13.22 8.70 11.30
CA LEU A 562 14.59 8.77 10.78
C LEU A 562 14.66 9.42 9.39
N GLY A 563 15.49 10.44 9.23
CA GLY A 563 15.72 11.10 7.94
C GLY A 563 17.15 11.60 7.75
N ALA A 564 17.46 12.13 6.57
CA ALA A 564 18.69 12.88 6.32
C ALA A 564 18.67 14.21 7.10
N ASN A 565 17.66 15.04 6.83
CA ASN A 565 17.12 16.05 7.75
C ASN A 565 15.76 15.57 8.30
N VAL A 566 15.33 16.10 9.44
CA VAL A 566 14.00 15.86 10.00
C VAL A 566 13.35 17.18 10.41
N GLU A 567 12.15 17.44 9.89
CA GLU A 567 11.32 18.59 10.23
C GLU A 567 9.96 18.11 10.77
N VAL A 568 9.60 18.58 11.96
CA VAL A 568 8.35 18.27 12.64
C VAL A 568 7.62 19.58 12.94
N ASP A 569 6.45 19.76 12.33
CA ASP A 569 5.48 20.82 12.65
C ASP A 569 4.24 20.14 13.24
N THR A 570 3.99 20.35 14.53
CA THR A 570 2.79 19.81 15.20
C THR A 570 1.65 20.82 15.31
N ARG A 571 1.74 21.97 14.63
CA ARG A 571 0.71 23.03 14.58
C ARG A 571 0.23 23.43 15.99
N LEU A 572 1.18 23.64 16.90
CA LEU A 572 0.97 23.89 18.33
C LEU A 572 0.36 22.72 19.15
N GLY A 573 0.14 21.56 18.53
CA GLY A 573 -0.24 20.31 19.18
C GLY A 573 0.93 19.68 19.96
N SER A 574 0.65 18.59 20.69
CA SER A 574 1.69 17.94 21.50
C SER A 574 2.61 17.03 20.67
N LEU A 575 3.90 17.04 20.99
CA LEU A 575 4.90 16.11 20.48
C LEU A 575 5.31 15.16 21.61
N ASP A 576 4.86 13.90 21.56
CA ASP A 576 5.18 12.88 22.55
C ASP A 576 6.18 11.86 21.97
N ASN A 577 7.45 12.05 22.28
CA ASN A 577 8.56 11.15 21.96
C ASN A 577 8.98 10.29 23.17
N GLY A 578 8.09 10.02 24.13
CA GLY A 578 8.43 9.24 25.33
C GLY A 578 9.02 7.86 25.01
N GLY A 579 10.29 7.64 25.35
CA GLY A 579 11.03 6.42 25.00
C GLY A 579 11.20 6.15 23.49
N GLY A 580 10.85 7.10 22.62
CA GLY A 580 10.98 7.01 21.17
C GLY A 580 12.26 7.68 20.65
N ALA A 581 12.49 7.61 19.33
CA ALA A 581 13.60 8.25 18.66
C ALA A 581 13.13 9.12 17.48
N ILE A 582 13.62 10.36 17.42
CA ILE A 582 13.53 11.26 16.26
C ILE A 582 14.95 11.73 15.95
N ALA A 583 15.51 11.30 14.83
CA ALA A 583 16.93 11.51 14.52
C ALA A 583 17.19 11.91 13.07
N SER A 584 17.99 12.97 12.88
CA SER A 584 18.60 13.29 11.59
C SER A 584 19.97 12.60 11.47
N THR A 585 20.20 11.94 10.34
CA THR A 585 21.40 11.12 10.09
C THR A 585 22.55 11.90 9.44
N ARG A 586 22.24 13.01 8.75
CA ARG A 586 23.22 13.79 7.97
C ARG A 586 23.13 15.30 8.17
N GLY A 587 21.94 15.83 8.44
CA GLY A 587 21.65 17.26 8.51
C GLY A 587 21.00 17.66 9.83
N THR A 588 19.97 18.50 9.77
CA THR A 588 19.36 19.14 10.95
C THR A 588 18.11 18.42 11.45
N LEU A 589 17.76 18.69 12.71
CA LEU A 589 16.46 18.37 13.31
C LEU A 589 15.76 19.67 13.71
N SER A 590 14.54 19.89 13.23
CA SER A 590 13.68 20.99 13.65
C SER A 590 12.35 20.45 14.19
N ALA A 591 11.98 20.83 15.41
CA ALA A 591 10.70 20.51 16.03
C ALA A 591 9.97 21.79 16.45
N ASP A 592 8.89 22.12 15.77
CA ASP A 592 7.96 23.21 16.09
C ASP A 592 6.68 22.60 16.69
N SER A 593 6.38 22.97 17.94
CA SER A 593 5.39 22.24 18.73
C SER A 593 4.70 23.02 19.85
N GLY A 594 3.68 22.40 20.44
CA GLY A 594 3.17 22.80 21.75
C GLY A 594 3.97 22.11 22.86
N VAL A 595 3.29 21.37 23.74
CA VAL A 595 3.96 20.56 24.78
C VAL A 595 4.80 19.46 24.14
N LEU A 596 6.09 19.41 24.50
CA LEU A 596 7.02 18.38 24.04
C LEU A 596 7.39 17.45 25.21
N ASN A 597 7.15 16.15 25.05
CA ASN A 597 7.62 15.11 25.95
C ASN A 597 8.71 14.26 25.28
N ASN A 598 9.94 14.33 25.80
CA ASN A 598 11.08 13.48 25.42
C ASN A 598 11.55 12.62 26.61
N ALA A 599 10.68 12.31 27.58
CA ALA A 599 11.05 11.50 28.74
C ALA A 599 11.55 10.11 28.31
N GLY A 600 12.82 9.79 28.62
CA GLY A 600 13.52 8.57 28.16
C GLY A 600 13.70 8.46 26.63
N GLY A 601 13.27 9.46 25.86
CA GLY A 601 13.35 9.48 24.41
C GLY A 601 14.63 10.13 23.89
N LEU A 602 14.86 10.01 22.59
CA LEU A 602 16.00 10.59 21.89
C LEU A 602 15.51 11.60 20.84
N LEU A 603 15.96 12.85 20.94
CA LEU A 603 15.98 13.79 19.81
C LEU A 603 17.44 13.97 19.42
N GLN A 604 17.85 13.57 18.21
CA GLN A 604 19.25 13.65 17.79
C GLN A 604 19.43 14.43 16.49
N SER A 605 20.47 15.27 16.43
CA SER A 605 20.89 15.92 15.20
C SER A 605 22.36 15.68 14.87
N ALA A 606 22.63 15.31 13.61
CA ALA A 606 23.99 15.22 13.07
C ALA A 606 24.65 16.60 12.89
N GLN A 607 23.86 17.63 12.60
CA GLN A 607 24.27 19.03 12.55
C GLN A 607 23.55 19.82 13.66
N GLY A 608 22.80 20.87 13.32
CA GLY A 608 22.08 21.72 14.29
C GLY A 608 20.71 21.19 14.69
N MET A 609 20.24 21.57 15.88
CA MET A 609 18.89 21.27 16.37
C MET A 609 18.13 22.56 16.66
N ARG A 610 16.87 22.64 16.24
CA ARG A 610 15.93 23.67 16.70
C ARG A 610 14.75 22.99 17.37
N VAL A 611 14.40 23.43 18.58
CA VAL A 611 13.17 23.03 19.26
C VAL A 611 12.46 24.30 19.68
N ASP A 612 11.25 24.51 19.18
CA ASP A 612 10.36 25.57 19.63
C ASP A 612 9.06 24.95 20.15
N THR A 613 8.67 25.37 21.35
CA THR A 613 7.43 24.94 22.01
C THR A 613 6.44 26.09 22.19
N HIS A 614 6.72 27.26 21.59
CA HIS A 614 5.88 28.48 21.67
C HIS A 614 5.47 28.85 23.11
N GLY A 615 6.39 28.67 24.06
CA GLY A 615 6.16 28.96 25.48
C GLY A 615 5.48 27.84 26.28
N GLN A 616 5.31 26.65 25.71
CA GLN A 616 4.85 25.45 26.44
C GLN A 616 5.99 24.72 27.15
N SER A 617 5.65 23.66 27.87
CA SER A 617 6.62 22.83 28.60
C SER A 617 7.36 21.85 27.68
N LEU A 618 8.66 21.73 27.89
CA LEU A 618 9.56 20.73 27.33
C LEU A 618 10.05 19.80 28.45
N ALA A 619 9.64 18.53 28.43
CA ALA A 619 10.18 17.50 29.32
C ALA A 619 11.27 16.68 28.60
N ASN A 620 12.45 16.59 29.20
CA ASN A 620 13.61 15.84 28.71
C ASN A 620 14.23 15.00 29.85
N THR A 621 13.38 14.26 30.58
CA THR A 621 13.78 13.58 31.82
C THR A 621 14.30 12.16 31.58
N GLY A 622 15.23 11.69 32.42
CA GLY A 622 15.58 10.26 32.50
C GLY A 622 16.21 9.69 31.23
N ALA A 623 17.15 10.42 30.62
CA ALA A 623 17.79 10.06 29.34
C ALA A 623 18.54 8.71 29.36
N GLY A 624 18.96 8.23 30.54
CA GLY A 624 19.74 7.01 30.68
C GLY A 624 21.07 7.09 29.92
N ASN A 625 21.41 6.02 29.18
CA ASN A 625 22.64 5.95 28.39
C ASN A 625 22.43 6.23 26.88
N THR A 626 21.18 6.38 26.42
CA THR A 626 20.82 6.32 24.99
C THR A 626 19.77 7.35 24.56
N GLY A 627 19.18 8.11 25.48
CA GLY A 627 18.21 9.18 25.22
C GLY A 627 18.79 10.57 25.46
N GLY A 628 17.90 11.57 25.54
CA GLY A 628 18.21 12.98 25.68
C GLY A 628 18.22 13.73 24.36
N MET A 629 18.99 14.83 24.31
CA MET A 629 19.12 15.75 23.18
C MET A 629 20.59 16.01 22.81
N PRO A 630 21.30 15.03 22.21
CA PRO A 630 22.64 15.23 21.67
C PRO A 630 22.63 15.90 20.28
N THR A 631 23.51 16.88 20.05
CA THR A 631 23.62 17.60 18.78
C THR A 631 25.07 17.81 18.33
N GLY A 632 25.33 17.72 17.02
CA GLY A 632 26.65 18.00 16.44
C GLY A 632 27.02 19.49 16.35
N HIS A 633 26.01 20.37 16.28
CA HIS A 633 26.13 21.82 16.21
C HIS A 633 24.99 22.47 17.03
N PRO A 634 24.95 23.81 17.20
CA PRO A 634 24.20 24.41 18.30
C PRO A 634 22.71 24.05 18.38
N PRO A 635 22.22 23.59 19.54
CA PRO A 635 20.80 23.53 19.83
C PRO A 635 20.29 24.95 20.10
N ALA A 636 19.25 25.34 19.38
CA ALA A 636 18.41 26.48 19.71
C ALA A 636 17.11 25.96 20.33
N LEU A 637 17.05 25.89 21.65
CA LEU A 637 15.87 25.46 22.40
C LEU A 637 15.08 26.68 22.86
N ALA A 638 13.77 26.70 22.60
CA ALA A 638 12.83 27.73 23.01
C ALA A 638 11.63 27.09 23.73
N SER A 639 11.44 27.41 25.01
CA SER A 639 10.35 26.87 25.83
C SER A 639 9.85 27.78 26.95
N GLY A 640 8.67 27.47 27.50
CA GLY A 640 8.16 28.10 28.72
C GLY A 640 8.81 27.50 29.97
N SER A 641 8.96 26.18 29.99
CA SER A 641 9.75 25.47 31.00
C SER A 641 10.48 24.27 30.41
N LEU A 642 11.69 24.01 30.89
CA LEU A 642 12.52 22.85 30.56
C LEU A 642 12.71 21.98 31.81
N ASP A 643 12.10 20.80 31.81
CA ASP A 643 12.34 19.76 32.82
C ASP A 643 13.39 18.77 32.29
N ASN A 644 14.65 18.99 32.63
CA ASN A 644 15.81 18.17 32.27
C ASN A 644 16.27 17.26 33.43
N ARG A 645 15.35 16.85 34.32
CA ARG A 645 15.68 16.04 35.50
C ARG A 645 16.22 14.66 35.15
N GLY A 646 17.46 14.36 35.55
CA GLY A 646 18.18 13.18 35.07
C GLY A 646 18.30 13.10 33.54
N GLY A 647 18.15 14.24 32.86
CA GLY A 647 18.16 14.40 31.42
C GLY A 647 19.55 14.74 30.88
N ILE A 648 19.67 14.76 29.56
CA ILE A 648 20.87 15.20 28.84
C ILE A 648 20.43 16.13 27.72
N VAL A 649 20.99 17.34 27.71
CA VAL A 649 20.99 18.28 26.58
C VAL A 649 22.45 18.67 26.35
N HIS A 650 23.05 18.23 25.25
CA HIS A 650 24.49 18.41 25.02
C HIS A 650 24.83 18.73 23.56
N SER A 651 25.56 19.82 23.35
CA SER A 651 26.06 20.26 22.04
C SER A 651 27.54 19.95 21.86
N GLN A 652 27.95 19.49 20.68
CA GLN A 652 29.38 19.47 20.30
C GLN A 652 29.90 20.88 19.90
N GLY A 653 29.01 21.87 19.74
CA GLY A 653 29.35 23.28 19.50
C GLY A 653 28.80 24.20 20.59
N ASP A 654 28.41 25.42 20.21
CA ASP A 654 27.73 26.36 21.12
C ASP A 654 26.33 25.84 21.51
N ALA A 655 25.65 26.47 22.47
CA ALA A 655 24.25 26.15 22.81
C ALA A 655 23.47 27.38 23.28
N LEU A 656 22.25 27.55 22.78
CA LEU A 656 21.33 28.60 23.21
C LEU A 656 20.05 27.98 23.79
N ILE A 657 19.91 28.05 25.12
CA ILE A 657 18.80 27.46 25.86
C ILE A 657 17.91 28.58 26.39
N ARG A 658 16.92 28.99 25.58
CA ARG A 658 15.88 29.95 25.96
C ARG A 658 14.73 29.22 26.65
N SER A 659 14.63 29.36 27.97
CA SER A 659 13.50 28.83 28.72
C SER A 659 13.10 29.77 29.86
N GLY A 660 11.83 29.76 30.25
CA GLY A 660 11.38 30.48 31.46
C GLY A 660 11.97 29.84 32.71
N GLY A 661 11.47 28.66 33.09
CA GLY A 661 12.03 27.88 34.20
C GLY A 661 12.81 26.66 33.71
N ILE A 662 14.01 26.43 34.23
CA ILE A 662 14.82 25.25 33.93
C ILE A 662 15.02 24.43 35.21
N ASP A 663 14.61 23.17 35.20
CA ASP A 663 14.97 22.17 36.21
C ASP A 663 15.99 21.19 35.62
N ASN A 664 17.24 21.34 36.03
CA ASN A 664 18.36 20.47 35.67
C ASN A 664 18.77 19.59 36.87
N THR A 665 17.88 19.32 37.84
CA THR A 665 18.25 18.54 39.02
C THR A 665 18.68 17.11 38.64
N ALA A 666 19.86 16.70 39.10
CA ALA A 666 20.60 15.50 38.66
C ALA A 666 20.80 15.35 37.12
N GLY A 667 20.55 16.40 36.33
CA GLY A 667 20.65 16.42 34.86
C GLY A 667 21.99 16.93 34.33
N GLN A 668 22.12 16.90 33.01
CA GLN A 668 23.25 17.44 32.26
C GLN A 668 22.76 18.42 31.19
N LEU A 669 23.30 19.64 31.21
CA LEU A 669 22.95 20.73 30.29
C LEU A 669 24.24 21.42 29.84
N GLY A 670 24.48 21.55 28.54
CA GLY A 670 25.70 22.25 28.10
C GLY A 670 26.17 21.98 26.67
N GLY A 671 27.46 22.25 26.46
CA GLY A 671 28.14 21.97 25.20
C GLY A 671 29.66 22.14 25.28
N ASN A 672 30.35 21.76 24.20
CA ASN A 672 31.81 21.81 24.12
C ASN A 672 32.37 23.21 23.76
N ALA A 673 31.52 24.16 23.35
CA ALA A 673 31.92 25.53 23.08
C ALA A 673 31.19 26.52 24.01
N HIS A 674 30.59 27.60 23.48
CA HIS A 674 29.93 28.65 24.26
C HIS A 674 28.50 28.25 24.65
N VAL A 675 28.04 28.57 25.87
CA VAL A 675 26.68 28.21 26.32
C VAL A 675 25.95 29.42 26.90
N ASP A 676 24.87 29.83 26.23
CA ASP A 676 23.97 30.90 26.67
C ASP A 676 22.67 30.33 27.25
N ILE A 677 22.37 30.70 28.50
CA ILE A 677 21.14 30.34 29.22
C ILE A 677 20.40 31.60 29.69
N PRO A 678 19.65 32.27 28.80
CA PRO A 678 18.71 33.33 29.17
C PRO A 678 17.37 32.76 29.68
N GLY A 679 16.88 33.25 30.81
CA GLY A 679 15.62 32.77 31.39
C GLY A 679 15.10 33.51 32.62
N ALA A 680 14.22 32.86 33.38
CA ALA A 680 13.70 33.36 34.66
C ALA A 680 14.32 32.64 35.86
N ALA A 681 14.46 31.32 35.84
CA ALA A 681 15.10 30.57 36.91
C ALA A 681 15.76 29.29 36.42
N LEU A 682 16.81 28.86 37.12
CA LEU A 682 17.56 27.63 36.88
C LEU A 682 17.77 26.91 38.22
N SER A 683 17.25 25.69 38.35
CA SER A 683 17.57 24.76 39.43
C SER A 683 18.54 23.71 38.92
N ASN A 684 19.74 23.66 39.50
CA ASN A 684 20.82 22.74 39.13
C ASN A 684 21.20 21.81 40.31
N GLY A 685 20.23 21.53 41.20
CA GLY A 685 20.43 20.72 42.40
C GLY A 685 21.00 19.33 42.10
N GLY A 686 22.25 19.07 42.50
CA GLY A 686 22.97 17.82 42.14
C GLY A 686 23.23 17.61 40.64
N GLY A 687 22.92 18.61 39.81
CA GLY A 687 23.06 18.58 38.35
C GLY A 687 24.37 19.19 37.87
N ARG A 688 24.53 19.21 36.54
CA ARG A 688 25.70 19.79 35.86
C ARG A 688 25.26 20.73 34.74
N VAL A 689 25.75 21.96 34.78
CA VAL A 689 25.76 22.89 33.65
C VAL A 689 27.21 23.11 33.23
N ARG A 690 27.56 22.86 31.96
CA ARG A 690 28.95 22.99 31.49
C ARG A 690 29.08 23.63 30.11
N ALA A 691 30.06 24.51 29.97
CA ALA A 691 30.61 24.95 28.70
C ALA A 691 32.07 24.49 28.57
N GLY A 692 32.51 24.16 27.36
CA GLY A 692 33.93 23.97 27.07
C GLY A 692 34.68 25.29 26.84
N ARG A 693 33.94 26.37 26.58
CA ARG A 693 34.42 27.76 26.56
C ARG A 693 33.66 28.56 27.62
N ASP A 694 33.03 29.69 27.28
CA ASP A 694 32.28 30.48 28.26
C ASP A 694 30.88 29.93 28.53
N LEU A 695 30.42 30.09 29.78
CA LEU A 695 29.07 29.78 30.24
C LEU A 695 28.40 31.07 30.73
N ASN A 696 27.39 31.54 30.00
CA ASN A 696 26.59 32.71 30.32
C ASN A 696 25.22 32.31 30.85
N VAL A 697 24.97 32.51 32.15
CA VAL A 697 23.66 32.30 32.79
C VAL A 697 23.05 33.66 33.12
N ASN A 698 21.99 34.05 32.40
CA ASN A 698 21.36 35.36 32.56
C ASN A 698 19.86 35.18 32.90
N LEU A 699 19.53 35.35 34.17
CA LEU A 699 18.21 35.04 34.72
C LEU A 699 17.57 36.27 35.36
N SER A 700 16.27 36.47 35.17
CA SER A 700 15.54 37.54 35.88
C SER A 700 15.25 37.19 37.35
N GLY A 701 15.36 35.92 37.75
CA GLY A 701 15.06 35.39 39.07
C GLY A 701 16.25 34.72 39.76
N VAL A 702 16.23 33.38 39.86
CA VAL A 702 17.15 32.63 40.74
C VAL A 702 18.02 31.64 39.94
N ALA A 703 19.34 31.71 40.14
CA ALA A 703 20.28 30.64 39.81
C ALA A 703 20.53 29.80 41.07
N ASP A 704 19.95 28.60 41.16
CA ASP A 704 20.18 27.66 42.26
C ASP A 704 21.13 26.54 41.84
N ASN A 705 22.33 26.54 42.39
CA ASN A 705 23.40 25.57 42.20
C ASN A 705 23.65 24.72 43.46
N ASN A 706 22.68 24.59 44.36
CA ASN A 706 22.85 23.85 45.61
C ASN A 706 23.33 22.41 45.38
N ALA A 707 24.49 22.04 45.92
CA ALA A 707 25.17 20.76 45.67
C ALA A 707 25.37 20.41 44.16
N GLY A 708 25.33 21.40 43.26
CA GLY A 708 25.48 21.24 41.81
C GLY A 708 26.83 21.73 41.29
N LEU A 709 27.03 21.64 39.96
CA LEU A 709 28.19 22.21 39.25
C LEU A 709 27.73 23.13 38.12
N MET A 710 28.24 24.36 38.09
CA MET A 710 28.28 25.21 36.89
C MET A 710 29.75 25.47 36.56
N ALA A 711 30.19 25.07 35.36
CA ALA A 711 31.59 25.19 34.97
C ALA A 711 31.78 25.68 33.53
N ALA A 712 32.69 26.63 33.35
CA ALA A 712 33.23 27.06 32.07
C ALA A 712 34.65 26.49 31.86
N GLY A 713 35.11 26.44 30.60
CA GLY A 713 36.54 26.29 30.28
C GLY A 713 37.25 27.65 30.23
N ASP A 714 36.56 28.65 29.66
CA ASP A 714 36.98 30.06 29.61
C ASP A 714 36.24 30.84 30.73
N GLY A 715 35.33 31.77 30.42
CA GLY A 715 34.60 32.57 31.41
C GLY A 715 33.27 32.00 31.90
N LEU A 716 33.02 31.96 33.21
CA LEU A 716 31.69 31.71 33.79
C LEU A 716 31.04 33.04 34.21
N THR A 717 30.00 33.47 33.51
CA THR A 717 29.19 34.66 33.88
C THR A 717 27.83 34.23 34.42
N VAL A 718 27.48 34.64 35.64
CA VAL A 718 26.15 34.41 36.22
C VAL A 718 25.53 35.73 36.66
N SER A 719 24.46 36.14 36.00
CA SER A 719 23.63 37.31 36.33
C SER A 719 22.24 36.85 36.76
N ALA A 720 21.84 37.15 38.00
CA ALA A 720 20.53 36.77 38.54
C ALA A 720 20.05 37.74 39.61
N ALA A 721 18.77 37.76 39.96
CA ALA A 721 18.32 38.46 41.18
C ALA A 721 18.91 37.80 42.44
N ARG A 722 19.05 36.46 42.44
CA ARG A 722 19.72 35.68 43.50
C ARG A 722 20.55 34.55 42.90
N ILE A 723 21.76 34.36 43.42
CA ILE A 723 22.63 33.22 43.13
C ILE A 723 22.77 32.41 44.41
N LEU A 724 22.44 31.12 44.37
CA LEU A 724 22.51 30.20 45.51
C LEU A 724 23.52 29.08 45.18
N ASN A 725 24.72 29.17 45.72
CA ASN A 725 25.80 28.20 45.55
C ASN A 725 26.13 27.52 46.88
N ARG A 726 25.12 26.88 47.48
CA ARG A 726 25.22 26.30 48.83
C ARG A 726 25.68 24.85 48.79
N ASP A 727 26.37 24.44 49.85
CA ASP A 727 26.83 23.05 50.07
C ASP A 727 27.59 22.45 48.87
N THR A 728 28.34 23.29 48.13
CA THR A 728 29.14 22.90 46.95
C THR A 728 30.63 22.73 47.21
N GLN A 729 31.08 22.71 48.46
CA GLN A 729 32.44 22.32 48.84
C GLN A 729 32.67 20.81 48.65
N GLY A 730 32.89 20.38 47.40
CA GLY A 730 33.19 19.00 47.05
C GLY A 730 34.52 18.53 47.66
N ALA A 731 34.46 17.58 48.60
CA ALA A 731 35.64 17.00 49.25
C ALA A 731 36.43 16.01 48.36
N GLN A 732 36.04 15.80 47.10
CA GLN A 732 36.63 14.83 46.18
C GLN A 732 36.98 15.48 44.84
N ALA A 733 38.25 15.46 44.46
CA ALA A 733 38.74 16.03 43.20
C ALA A 733 38.01 15.50 41.95
N ASN A 734 37.57 14.24 41.98
CA ASN A 734 36.92 13.56 40.85
C ASN A 734 35.41 13.88 40.72
N ARG A 735 34.86 14.72 41.61
CA ARG A 735 33.48 15.22 41.55
C ARG A 735 33.46 16.72 41.91
N PRO A 736 33.98 17.59 41.02
CA PRO A 736 33.90 19.03 41.22
C PRO A 736 32.44 19.49 41.36
N LEU A 737 32.21 20.41 42.29
CA LEU A 737 30.96 21.10 42.55
C LEU A 737 31.24 22.60 42.66
N GLY A 738 30.20 23.42 42.59
CA GLY A 738 30.29 24.87 42.75
C GLY A 738 30.26 25.64 41.44
N LEU A 739 30.81 26.85 41.47
CA LEU A 739 30.97 27.74 40.31
C LEU A 739 32.45 27.76 39.92
N GLN A 740 32.77 27.36 38.69
CA GLN A 740 34.15 27.14 38.23
C GLN A 740 34.41 27.70 36.82
N GLY A 741 35.64 28.17 36.55
CA GLY A 741 36.10 28.61 35.22
C GLY A 741 37.55 29.12 35.26
N ASP A 742 38.09 29.60 34.13
CA ASP A 742 39.34 30.40 34.18
C ASP A 742 39.05 31.74 34.87
N SER A 743 37.94 32.37 34.50
CA SER A 743 37.40 33.58 35.13
C SER A 743 35.95 33.36 35.55
N VAL A 744 35.54 33.86 36.71
CA VAL A 744 34.16 33.76 37.22
C VAL A 744 33.62 35.16 37.55
N ALA A 745 32.56 35.59 36.88
CA ALA A 745 31.90 36.89 37.07
C ALA A 745 30.45 36.69 37.56
N LEU A 746 30.15 37.17 38.77
CA LEU A 746 28.84 37.03 39.41
C LEU A 746 28.19 38.40 39.61
N SER A 747 26.92 38.55 39.23
CA SER A 747 26.12 39.76 39.43
C SER A 747 24.75 39.44 40.03
N ALA A 748 24.47 39.90 41.26
CA ALA A 748 23.17 39.72 41.90
C ALA A 748 22.89 40.66 43.08
N ASN A 749 21.64 40.68 43.57
CA ASN A 749 21.30 41.30 44.85
C ASN A 749 21.66 40.42 46.04
N ARG A 750 21.65 39.09 45.90
CA ARG A 750 22.15 38.17 46.93
C ARG A 750 22.91 37.01 46.31
N ILE A 751 24.14 36.81 46.78
CA ILE A 751 25.03 35.72 46.38
C ILE A 751 25.30 34.90 47.65
N ASP A 752 24.73 33.70 47.71
CA ASP A 752 24.79 32.81 48.87
C ASP A 752 25.75 31.66 48.58
N ASN A 753 26.98 31.77 49.07
CA ASN A 753 28.06 30.79 48.97
C ASN A 753 28.23 30.02 50.30
N THR A 754 27.16 29.83 51.07
CA THR A 754 27.21 29.15 52.37
C THR A 754 27.67 27.70 52.20
N ALA A 755 28.81 27.34 52.80
CA ALA A 755 29.51 26.06 52.55
C ALA A 755 29.75 25.75 51.06
N GLY A 756 29.87 26.81 50.25
CA GLY A 756 29.99 26.76 48.80
C GLY A 756 31.41 26.94 48.29
N ALA A 757 31.63 26.55 47.03
CA ALA A 757 32.88 26.74 46.30
C ALA A 757 32.68 27.65 45.08
N ILE A 758 33.42 28.76 45.05
CA ILE A 758 33.63 29.60 43.86
C ILE A 758 35.13 29.55 43.57
N VAL A 759 35.51 29.07 42.38
CA VAL A 759 36.90 28.76 42.03
C VAL A 759 37.21 29.32 40.65
N ALA A 760 38.30 30.07 40.53
CA ALA A 760 38.83 30.51 39.24
C ALA A 760 40.36 30.40 39.16
N ASP A 761 40.91 30.22 37.96
CA ASP A 761 42.35 30.21 37.76
C ASP A 761 42.94 31.62 37.63
N THR A 762 42.27 32.54 36.94
CA THR A 762 42.73 33.93 36.75
C THR A 762 41.97 34.96 37.60
N HIS A 763 40.63 34.92 37.64
CA HIS A 763 39.85 35.98 38.29
C HIS A 763 38.50 35.54 38.85
N VAL A 764 38.14 36.03 40.04
CA VAL A 764 36.76 36.03 40.53
C VAL A 764 36.28 37.46 40.74
N GLY A 765 35.27 37.89 40.00
CA GLY A 765 34.56 39.15 40.16
C GLY A 765 33.16 38.92 40.75
N ILE A 766 32.83 39.61 41.84
CA ILE A 766 31.53 39.54 42.52
C ILE A 766 30.98 40.96 42.65
N LEU A 767 29.93 41.27 41.88
CA LEU A 767 29.32 42.59 41.81
C LEU A 767 27.89 42.58 42.34
N GLY A 768 27.58 43.55 43.18
CA GLY A 768 26.26 43.79 43.72
C GLY A 768 25.39 44.60 42.77
N ALA A 769 24.20 44.11 42.44
CA ALA A 769 23.27 44.79 41.53
C ALA A 769 22.51 45.99 42.17
N GLY A 770 22.82 46.37 43.41
CA GLY A 770 22.18 47.48 44.11
C GLY A 770 22.72 47.75 45.52
N MET A 771 22.17 48.79 46.17
CA MET A 771 22.60 49.28 47.49
C MET A 771 22.33 48.30 48.64
N ASP A 772 21.51 47.26 48.46
CA ASP A 772 21.25 46.21 49.45
C ASP A 772 21.96 44.88 49.14
N SER A 773 22.96 44.91 48.24
CA SER A 773 23.62 43.69 47.76
C SER A 773 24.40 42.95 48.85
N VAL A 774 24.20 41.63 48.95
CA VAL A 774 24.84 40.79 49.96
C VAL A 774 25.61 39.63 49.33
N LEU A 775 26.89 39.50 49.66
CA LEU A 775 27.65 38.25 49.55
C LEU A 775 27.61 37.54 50.90
N ASP A 776 27.20 36.27 50.91
CA ASP A 776 27.18 35.42 52.10
C ASP A 776 28.13 34.23 51.89
N ASN A 777 29.37 34.36 52.35
CA ASN A 777 30.42 33.35 52.26
C ASN A 777 30.55 32.54 53.57
N THR A 778 29.44 32.35 54.31
CA THR A 778 29.43 31.63 55.60
C THR A 778 29.98 30.20 55.45
N ARG A 779 31.11 29.90 56.10
CA ARG A 779 31.89 28.64 55.91
C ARG A 779 32.30 28.36 54.45
N GLY A 780 32.12 29.31 53.54
CA GLY A 780 32.34 29.17 52.10
C GLY A 780 33.80 29.40 51.69
N THR A 781 34.10 29.09 50.44
CA THR A 781 35.40 29.32 49.81
C THR A 781 35.22 30.07 48.49
N VAL A 782 35.95 31.18 48.35
CA VAL A 782 36.14 31.92 47.11
C VAL A 782 37.64 31.97 46.82
N THR A 783 38.06 31.37 45.72
CA THR A 783 39.49 31.19 45.41
C THR A 783 39.79 31.63 43.98
N ALA A 784 40.81 32.47 43.80
CA ALA A 784 41.35 32.81 42.48
C ALA A 784 42.87 32.61 42.44
N GLY A 785 43.38 31.91 41.42
CA GLY A 785 44.83 31.83 41.17
C GLY A 785 45.46 33.19 40.80
N GLY A 786 44.67 34.13 40.29
CA GLY A 786 45.01 35.55 40.14
C GLY A 786 44.30 36.45 41.14
N GLY A 787 43.31 37.22 40.69
CA GLY A 787 42.67 38.28 41.46
C GLY A 787 41.25 37.96 41.92
N ILE A 788 40.89 38.34 43.14
CA ILE A 788 39.50 38.40 43.61
C ILE A 788 39.08 39.87 43.72
N GLU A 789 37.92 40.21 43.17
CA GLU A 789 37.26 41.51 43.34
C GLU A 789 35.83 41.31 43.86
N VAL A 790 35.50 41.94 44.98
CA VAL A 790 34.17 41.91 45.59
C VAL A 790 33.68 43.34 45.77
N GLY A 791 32.61 43.72 45.08
CA GLY A 791 31.93 45.01 45.22
C GLY A 791 30.45 44.80 45.57
N VAL A 792 30.10 44.78 46.85
CA VAL A 792 28.73 44.54 47.36
C VAL A 792 28.46 45.44 48.56
N ASN A 793 27.20 45.68 48.95
CA ASN A 793 26.93 46.44 50.16
C ASN A 793 27.43 45.71 51.43
N ARG A 794 27.12 44.41 51.57
CA ARG A 794 27.52 43.62 52.75
C ARG A 794 28.21 42.33 52.34
N ALA A 795 29.43 42.13 52.81
CA ALA A 795 30.18 40.89 52.63
C ALA A 795 30.25 40.12 53.95
N LEU A 796 29.41 39.10 54.12
CA LEU A 796 29.47 38.19 55.26
C LEU A 796 30.49 37.10 54.95
N ASN A 797 31.47 36.89 55.82
CA ASN A 797 32.50 35.85 55.66
C ASN A 797 32.70 34.96 56.91
N PRO A 798 31.70 34.68 57.77
CA PRO A 798 31.94 34.00 59.04
C PRO A 798 32.44 32.58 58.82
N LEU A 799 33.64 32.28 59.36
CA LEU A 799 34.40 31.04 59.11
C LEU A 799 34.75 30.75 57.63
N GLY A 800 34.41 31.65 56.70
CA GLY A 800 34.68 31.52 55.27
C GLY A 800 36.11 31.88 54.90
N THR A 801 36.48 31.66 53.65
CA THR A 801 37.80 31.99 53.09
C THR A 801 37.66 32.71 51.75
N LEU A 802 38.40 33.82 51.60
CA LEU A 802 38.70 34.49 50.33
C LEU A 802 40.22 34.33 50.09
N LEU A 803 40.63 33.65 49.02
CA LEU A 803 42.03 33.33 48.72
C LEU A 803 42.44 33.76 47.31
N ALA A 804 43.24 34.82 47.21
CA ALA A 804 43.78 35.32 45.94
C ALA A 804 45.27 34.97 45.77
N GLY A 805 45.68 34.65 44.55
CA GLY A 805 47.09 34.42 44.19
C GLY A 805 47.89 35.68 43.86
N LYS A 806 47.22 36.79 43.48
CA LYS A 806 47.85 38.06 43.09
C LYS A 806 47.25 39.29 43.78
N SER A 807 45.93 39.41 43.85
CA SER A 807 45.26 40.59 44.41
C SER A 807 43.90 40.24 45.04
N LEU A 808 43.63 40.76 46.25
CA LEU A 808 42.32 40.66 46.90
C LEU A 808 41.73 42.06 47.09
N SER A 809 40.73 42.43 46.30
CA SER A 809 40.00 43.69 46.41
C SER A 809 38.61 43.44 47.01
N VAL A 810 38.25 44.16 48.07
CA VAL A 810 36.89 44.14 48.65
C VAL A 810 36.46 45.58 48.89
N THR A 811 35.37 45.99 48.24
CA THR A 811 34.70 47.28 48.46
C THR A 811 33.30 47.00 48.97
N ALA A 812 32.97 47.47 50.17
CA ALA A 812 31.67 47.28 50.79
C ALA A 812 31.29 48.40 51.77
N ASP A 813 30.04 48.44 52.22
CA ASP A 813 29.66 49.18 53.41
C ASP A 813 30.19 48.46 54.67
N SER A 814 29.95 47.14 54.76
CA SER A 814 30.41 46.29 55.87
C SER A 814 30.95 44.93 55.43
N LEU A 815 31.97 44.44 56.17
CA LEU A 815 32.65 43.15 55.94
C LEU A 815 32.77 42.38 57.27
N GLY A 816 32.38 41.10 57.26
CA GLY A 816 32.57 40.18 58.40
C GLY A 816 34.04 39.77 58.55
N GLY A 817 34.64 40.03 59.71
CA GLY A 817 36.06 39.77 59.98
C GLY A 817 36.37 38.45 60.69
N ASP A 818 35.39 37.57 60.88
CA ASP A 818 35.51 36.23 61.47
C ASP A 818 35.81 35.11 60.45
N GLY A 819 36.18 35.50 59.23
CA GLY A 819 36.71 34.64 58.17
C GLY A 819 38.18 34.91 57.84
N SER A 820 38.72 34.12 56.92
CA SER A 820 40.09 34.24 56.41
C SER A 820 40.11 35.10 55.15
N LEU A 821 40.94 36.14 55.14
CA LEU A 821 41.24 36.97 53.96
C LEU A 821 42.71 36.78 53.58
N LEU A 822 42.97 36.09 52.48
CA LEU A 822 44.30 35.61 52.11
C LEU A 822 44.70 36.13 50.72
N SER A 823 45.87 36.75 50.60
CA SER A 823 46.45 37.14 49.31
C SER A 823 47.94 36.80 49.24
N LYS A 824 48.36 36.09 48.19
CA LYS A 824 49.78 35.86 47.89
C LYS A 824 50.48 37.07 47.24
N GLY A 825 49.73 38.12 46.90
CA GLY A 825 50.25 39.41 46.46
C GLY A 825 49.66 40.55 47.29
N ASP A 826 49.01 41.51 46.64
CA ASP A 826 48.45 42.71 47.29
C ASP A 826 47.01 42.49 47.78
N SER A 827 46.52 43.38 48.65
CA SER A 827 45.13 43.41 49.10
C SER A 827 44.65 44.86 49.30
N SER A 828 43.38 45.12 49.02
CA SER A 828 42.72 46.41 49.23
C SER A 828 41.31 46.19 49.78
N LEU A 829 41.09 46.56 51.03
CA LEU A 829 39.77 46.54 51.68
C LEU A 829 39.30 48.00 51.85
N ILE A 830 38.16 48.35 51.26
CA ILE A 830 37.54 49.68 51.31
C ILE A 830 36.14 49.53 51.92
N LEU A 831 35.94 50.09 53.11
CA LEU A 831 34.76 49.89 53.95
C LEU A 831 34.17 51.23 54.42
N GLN A 832 32.86 51.31 54.62
CA GLN A 832 32.21 52.53 55.15
C GLN A 832 31.93 52.43 56.66
N GLN A 833 31.70 51.23 57.19
CA GLN A 833 31.45 51.00 58.62
C GLN A 833 32.67 50.45 59.35
N ASP A 834 32.57 50.43 60.69
CA ASP A 834 33.51 49.79 61.60
C ASP A 834 33.86 48.37 61.13
N PHE A 835 35.16 48.05 61.15
CA PHE A 835 35.66 46.73 60.77
C PHE A 835 36.43 46.10 61.92
N THR A 836 35.95 44.94 62.39
CA THR A 836 36.65 44.14 63.40
C THR A 836 37.20 42.86 62.78
N ASN A 837 38.52 42.79 62.56
CA ASN A 837 39.18 41.54 62.20
C ASN A 837 39.26 40.61 63.43
N LEU A 838 38.60 39.46 63.34
CA LEU A 838 38.45 38.47 64.42
C LEU A 838 39.25 37.19 64.17
N LYS A 839 39.57 36.85 62.91
CA LYS A 839 40.29 35.62 62.53
C LYS A 839 41.65 35.92 61.89
N GLU A 840 41.72 36.06 60.56
CA GLU A 840 43.00 36.30 59.89
C GLU A 840 42.90 37.11 58.59
N ILE A 841 43.86 38.02 58.43
CA ILE A 841 44.16 38.72 57.18
C ILE A 841 45.66 38.51 56.90
N THR A 842 45.98 37.71 55.88
CA THR A 842 47.38 37.42 55.50
C THR A 842 47.65 37.85 54.06
N VAL A 843 48.61 38.74 53.87
CA VAL A 843 48.92 39.38 52.59
C VAL A 843 50.43 39.41 52.38
N ASN A 844 50.97 38.79 51.33
CA ASN A 844 52.44 38.76 51.16
C ASN A 844 53.03 40.08 50.61
N GLY A 845 52.21 40.87 49.90
CA GLY A 845 52.54 42.19 49.37
C GLY A 845 52.00 43.33 50.23
N ARG A 846 51.45 44.36 49.59
CA ARG A 846 50.84 45.52 50.27
C ARG A 846 49.40 45.21 50.68
N ALA A 847 49.09 45.40 51.96
CA ALA A 847 47.73 45.31 52.48
C ALA A 847 47.19 46.70 52.79
N ARG A 848 46.26 47.21 51.97
CA ARG A 848 45.51 48.42 52.29
C ARG A 848 44.20 48.06 52.95
N ILE A 849 43.93 48.64 54.12
CA ILE A 849 42.64 48.56 54.78
C ILE A 849 42.21 49.99 55.08
N SER A 850 41.12 50.43 54.47
CA SER A 850 40.55 51.77 54.65
C SER A 850 39.10 51.62 55.05
N THR A 851 38.77 51.98 56.29
CA THR A 851 37.38 52.13 56.77
C THR A 851 37.10 53.61 57.05
N ALA A 852 35.86 54.08 56.87
CA ALA A 852 35.43 55.38 57.38
C ALA A 852 35.09 55.34 58.89
N GLY A 853 34.87 54.15 59.45
CA GLY A 853 34.65 53.89 60.88
C GLY A 853 35.91 53.44 61.64
N LEU A 854 35.72 52.71 62.73
CA LEU A 854 36.77 52.21 63.60
C LEU A 854 37.33 50.85 63.14
N LEU A 855 38.65 50.74 63.03
CA LEU A 855 39.35 49.53 62.64
C LEU A 855 39.88 48.78 63.88
N THR A 856 39.21 47.71 64.30
CA THR A 856 39.67 46.87 65.42
C THR A 856 40.35 45.60 64.92
N ASN A 857 41.58 45.33 65.36
CA ASN A 857 42.22 44.03 65.15
C ASN A 857 42.20 43.20 66.45
N ARG A 858 41.57 42.02 66.39
CA ARG A 858 41.53 41.01 67.47
C ARG A 858 42.08 39.64 67.06
N GLY A 859 42.18 39.38 65.76
CA GLY A 859 42.85 38.21 65.18
C GLY A 859 44.24 38.54 64.62
N LEU A 860 44.68 37.77 63.62
CA LEU A 860 45.95 37.99 62.91
C LEU A 860 45.77 39.00 61.77
N LEU A 861 46.63 40.02 61.71
CA LEU A 861 46.86 40.83 60.52
C LEU A 861 48.35 40.80 60.19
N ARG A 862 48.69 40.05 59.14
CA ARG A 862 50.07 39.85 58.69
C ARG A 862 50.23 40.31 57.25
N ALA A 863 51.06 41.31 57.02
CA ALA A 863 51.29 41.88 55.69
C ALA A 863 52.79 41.97 55.32
N GLY A 864 53.09 42.07 54.03
CA GLY A 864 54.38 42.58 53.57
C GLY A 864 54.54 44.04 53.98
N ASP A 865 53.66 44.88 53.43
CA ASP A 865 53.54 46.31 53.71
C ASP A 865 52.09 46.66 54.15
N PRO A 866 51.78 46.66 55.47
CA PRO A 866 50.44 47.01 55.97
C PRO A 866 50.22 48.53 56.05
N GLU A 867 49.15 48.99 55.41
CA GLU A 867 48.62 50.35 55.42
C GLU A 867 47.17 50.31 55.94
N ALA A 868 46.94 50.84 57.15
CA ALA A 868 45.68 50.77 57.87
C ALA A 868 45.14 52.18 58.15
N ARG A 869 43.94 52.49 57.66
CA ARG A 869 43.28 53.79 57.79
C ARG A 869 41.86 53.61 58.32
N GLY A 870 41.49 54.44 59.29
CA GLY A 870 40.20 54.43 59.98
C GLY A 870 40.08 55.65 60.88
N ALA A 871 38.90 55.89 61.45
CA ALA A 871 38.68 56.95 62.44
C ALA A 871 39.51 56.74 63.73
N ASN A 872 39.77 55.47 64.07
CA ASN A 872 40.78 55.01 65.02
C ASN A 872 41.18 53.59 64.60
N VAL A 873 42.44 53.22 64.83
CA VAL A 873 42.94 51.85 64.60
C VAL A 873 43.32 51.25 65.95
N ASP A 874 42.62 50.22 66.42
CA ASP A 874 42.87 49.55 67.71
C ASP A 874 43.35 48.10 67.52
N ASN A 875 44.64 47.85 67.74
CA ASN A 875 45.16 46.49 67.87
C ASN A 875 45.01 46.02 69.32
N THR A 876 43.98 45.23 69.59
CA THR A 876 43.64 44.76 70.94
C THR A 876 44.66 43.77 71.51
N ALA A 877 44.57 43.45 72.81
CA ALA A 877 45.51 42.55 73.48
C ALA A 877 45.54 41.10 72.93
N THR A 878 44.50 40.67 72.21
CA THR A 878 44.46 39.36 71.52
C THR A 878 44.86 39.46 70.04
N GLY A 879 44.92 40.67 69.48
CA GLY A 879 45.26 40.90 68.08
C GLY A 879 46.78 40.92 67.84
N GLU A 880 47.22 40.17 66.85
CA GLU A 880 48.60 40.25 66.34
C GLU A 880 48.61 41.10 65.07
N MET A 881 49.54 42.06 65.00
CA MET A 881 49.77 42.86 63.80
C MET A 881 51.25 42.82 63.43
N SER A 882 51.60 42.07 62.38
CA SER A 882 52.98 41.83 61.97
C SER A 882 53.24 42.28 60.53
N ALA A 883 54.44 42.82 60.30
CA ALA A 883 54.84 43.37 59.01
C ALA A 883 56.21 42.83 58.56
N ALA A 884 56.34 42.42 57.30
CA ALA A 884 57.55 41.74 56.81
C ALA A 884 58.57 42.66 56.14
N ARG A 885 58.17 43.85 55.67
CA ARG A 885 59.04 44.77 54.90
C ARG A 885 59.06 46.22 55.42
N ALA A 886 57.92 46.78 55.79
CA ALA A 886 57.80 48.16 56.31
C ALA A 886 57.02 48.21 57.64
N PRO A 887 57.28 49.20 58.52
CA PRO A 887 56.46 49.37 59.73
C PRO A 887 55.01 49.72 59.36
N VAL A 888 54.03 49.17 60.10
CA VAL A 888 52.60 49.45 59.88
C VAL A 888 52.34 50.96 59.82
N VAL A 889 51.77 51.42 58.70
CA VAL A 889 51.41 52.83 58.49
C VAL A 889 49.94 53.01 58.87
N ALA A 890 49.70 53.82 59.91
CA ALA A 890 48.37 54.26 60.31
C ALA A 890 48.43 55.71 60.83
N PRO A 891 47.50 56.60 60.44
CA PRO A 891 47.41 57.95 60.98
C PRO A 891 46.94 57.92 62.45
N PRO A 892 47.34 58.90 63.30
CA PRO A 892 46.83 58.99 64.66
C PRO A 892 45.34 59.40 64.69
N PRO A 893 44.54 58.89 65.65
CA PRO A 893 44.93 58.00 66.76
C PRO A 893 45.08 56.52 66.34
N LEU A 894 46.17 55.92 66.83
CA LEU A 894 46.45 54.48 66.74
C LEU A 894 46.62 53.95 68.17
N THR A 895 45.82 52.96 68.54
CA THR A 895 45.83 52.34 69.88
C THR A 895 46.37 50.92 69.76
N THR A 896 47.46 50.56 70.44
CA THR A 896 48.03 49.20 70.37
C THR A 896 48.24 48.61 71.76
N ARG A 897 47.59 47.48 72.01
CA ARG A 897 47.60 46.72 73.27
C ARG A 897 48.07 45.26 73.10
N GLY A 898 48.05 44.73 71.87
CA GLY A 898 48.64 43.45 71.49
C GLY A 898 50.03 43.57 70.84
N PRO A 899 50.71 42.43 70.59
CA PRO A 899 52.07 42.42 70.03
C PRO A 899 52.14 42.99 68.60
N ARG A 900 53.20 43.75 68.34
CA ARG A 900 53.55 44.32 67.03
C ARG A 900 55.02 44.01 66.75
N ASP A 901 55.29 43.03 65.89
CA ASP A 901 56.67 42.71 65.47
C ASP A 901 57.04 43.54 64.23
N SER A 902 57.98 44.47 64.43
CA SER A 902 58.64 45.24 63.38
C SER A 902 60.14 45.03 63.50
N ARG A 903 60.72 44.17 62.65
CA ARG A 903 62.14 43.82 62.72
C ARG A 903 63.05 44.94 62.26
N GLN A 904 63.73 45.60 63.20
CA GLN A 904 65.03 46.23 63.00
C GLN A 904 65.94 46.02 64.23
N PRO A 905 67.25 45.78 64.05
CA PRO A 905 68.24 45.67 65.13
C PRO A 905 68.93 47.04 65.39
N PRO A 906 69.80 47.20 66.39
CA PRO A 906 69.39 47.57 67.75
C PRO A 906 69.98 48.93 68.21
N ASN A 907 69.24 49.70 69.02
CA ASN A 907 69.81 50.37 70.21
C ASN A 907 68.72 51.00 71.12
N GLN A 908 69.03 51.02 72.43
CA GLN A 908 68.28 51.66 73.51
C GLN A 908 68.54 53.20 73.55
N PRO A 909 67.92 54.05 74.43
CA PRO A 909 67.11 53.72 75.62
C PRO A 909 65.85 54.58 75.96
N ARG A 910 65.03 54.04 76.90
CA ARG A 910 64.25 54.76 77.96
C ARG A 910 63.05 55.65 77.56
N THR A 911 61.96 55.81 78.33
CA THR A 911 61.33 55.08 79.48
C THR A 911 59.83 55.50 79.58
N PRO A 912 58.96 54.82 80.35
CA PRO A 912 57.50 54.85 80.15
C PRO A 912 56.73 55.74 81.15
N ASP A 913 55.40 55.76 81.05
CA ASP A 913 54.53 55.83 82.24
C ASP A 913 53.45 54.73 82.24
N ASN A 914 52.99 54.37 83.43
CA ASN A 914 52.43 53.07 83.78
C ASN A 914 51.41 53.25 84.92
N ARG A 915 50.15 52.81 84.76
CA ARG A 915 49.21 52.74 85.90
C ARG A 915 48.65 51.33 86.09
N ARG A 916 49.13 50.69 87.16
CA ARG A 916 48.59 49.46 87.78
C ARG A 916 47.85 49.80 89.07
N THR A 917 46.75 49.09 89.34
CA THR A 917 46.24 48.63 90.66
C THR A 917 44.94 47.86 90.42
N ARG A 918 44.53 46.78 91.14
CA ARG A 918 45.19 45.86 92.08
C ARG A 918 44.40 44.52 92.08
N ARG A 919 44.96 43.47 92.70
CA ARG A 919 44.50 42.04 92.75
C ARG A 919 43.35 41.81 93.79
N PRO A 920 42.68 40.62 93.93
CA PRO A 920 43.30 39.28 94.10
C PRO A 920 42.61 38.01 93.51
N HIS A 921 43.20 36.87 93.88
CA HIS A 921 43.05 35.44 93.49
C HIS A 921 41.83 34.71 94.12
N PRO A 922 41.52 33.39 93.87
CA PRO A 922 42.44 32.25 93.64
C PRO A 922 42.09 31.21 92.52
N ALA A 923 42.93 30.16 92.43
CA ALA A 923 42.90 29.02 91.49
C ALA A 923 42.61 27.69 92.28
N PRO A 924 42.83 26.40 91.85
CA PRO A 924 43.92 25.86 90.97
C PRO A 924 43.69 24.59 90.06
N ARG A 925 44.61 24.36 89.09
CA ARG A 925 45.25 23.08 88.58
C ARG A 925 44.37 21.88 88.09
N GLN A 926 44.75 20.95 87.20
CA GLN A 926 45.93 20.58 86.33
C GLN A 926 45.40 19.62 85.20
N GLY A 927 46.10 19.13 84.16
CA GLY A 927 47.46 19.31 83.58
C GLY A 927 48.02 18.01 82.92
N LEU A 928 48.87 18.12 81.85
CA LEU A 928 49.69 17.05 81.18
C LEU A 928 48.95 16.03 80.26
N ASP A 929 49.53 15.33 79.27
CA ASP A 929 50.73 15.50 78.37
C ASP A 929 50.63 14.51 77.16
N GLN A 930 51.63 14.48 76.27
CA GLN A 930 51.73 13.80 74.96
C GLN A 930 51.86 12.25 75.00
N THR A 931 51.57 11.55 73.88
CA THR A 931 52.55 10.83 73.00
C THR A 931 51.90 9.86 71.97
N ARG A 932 52.72 9.40 70.99
CA ARG A 932 52.38 8.47 69.87
C ARG A 932 52.64 7.00 70.22
N ALA A 933 52.09 6.05 69.45
CA ALA A 933 52.83 5.08 68.58
C ALA A 933 52.11 3.72 68.34
N HIS A 934 52.62 2.96 67.35
CA HIS A 934 52.05 1.73 66.78
C HIS A 934 52.53 0.41 67.42
N GLY A 935 51.81 -0.69 67.12
CA GLY A 935 52.32 -2.07 66.97
C GLY A 935 51.96 -3.04 68.11
N HIS A 936 51.78 -4.35 67.94
CA HIS A 936 51.54 -5.27 66.81
C HIS A 936 51.55 -6.72 67.39
N GLN A 937 50.49 -7.51 67.18
CA GLN A 937 50.48 -9.00 67.14
C GLN A 937 50.93 -9.78 68.42
N ILE A 938 50.89 -11.13 68.58
CA ILE A 938 50.70 -12.32 67.69
C ILE A 938 50.00 -13.48 68.45
N ARG A 939 49.11 -14.25 67.78
CA ARG A 939 48.94 -15.75 67.74
C ARG A 939 47.45 -16.13 67.48
N MET A 940 47.03 -16.82 66.40
CA MET A 940 47.35 -18.20 65.91
C MET A 940 46.93 -19.30 66.90
N ALA A 941 46.26 -20.41 66.57
CA ALA A 941 45.55 -20.90 65.35
C ALA A 941 44.83 -22.24 65.74
N ALA A 942 43.95 -22.92 64.98
CA ALA A 942 43.11 -22.65 63.80
C ALA A 942 42.18 -23.88 63.55
N HIS A 943 41.01 -23.73 62.90
CA HIS A 943 40.40 -24.80 62.08
C HIS A 943 39.51 -24.26 60.94
N ARG A 944 39.37 -25.07 59.89
CA ARG A 944 38.70 -24.84 58.58
C ARG A 944 38.05 -26.18 58.16
N PRO A 945 37.12 -26.27 57.16
CA PRO A 945 37.18 -25.52 55.89
C PRO A 945 35.85 -25.10 55.19
N ARG A 946 35.97 -24.10 54.28
CA ARG A 946 35.32 -23.98 52.93
C ARG A 946 33.76 -23.96 52.83
N LEU A 947 33.09 -23.11 52.02
CA LEU A 947 33.46 -22.13 50.97
C LEU A 947 32.46 -20.94 50.91
N LEU A 948 32.96 -19.73 50.58
CA LEU A 948 32.41 -18.66 49.70
C LEU A 948 30.93 -18.18 49.83
N ARG A 949 30.59 -16.88 49.79
CA ARG A 949 31.34 -15.59 49.83
C ARG A 949 30.34 -14.45 50.18
N GLY A 950 30.81 -13.32 50.74
CA GLY A 950 29.98 -12.19 51.21
C GLY A 950 29.12 -11.49 50.12
N ALA A 951 28.04 -10.76 50.44
CA ALA A 951 27.91 -9.66 51.42
C ALA A 951 28.80 -8.45 51.04
N HIS A 952 28.35 -7.18 51.02
CA HIS A 952 27.28 -6.46 51.75
C HIS A 952 26.54 -5.50 50.77
N ALA A 953 25.23 -5.23 50.83
CA ALA A 953 24.38 -4.61 51.86
C ALA A 953 24.43 -3.06 51.93
N GLU A 954 23.41 -2.39 51.38
CA GLU A 954 23.03 -1.01 51.68
C GLU A 954 21.50 -0.90 51.96
N THR A 955 21.19 -0.29 53.11
CA THR A 955 19.99 0.50 53.46
C THR A 955 18.57 0.08 52.98
N GLY A 956 17.90 -0.73 53.82
CA GLY A 956 16.48 -0.46 54.17
C GLY A 956 16.44 0.67 55.22
N ARG A 957 15.54 1.66 55.18
CA ARG A 957 14.06 1.61 55.32
C ARG A 957 13.57 1.02 56.66
N ASP A 958 12.89 1.85 57.45
CA ASP A 958 11.43 1.81 57.70
C ASP A 958 11.09 2.81 58.84
N GLY A 959 9.88 3.36 58.99
CA GLY A 959 8.68 3.22 58.16
C GLY A 959 7.40 3.25 59.01
N GLN A 960 6.57 4.29 58.86
CA GLN A 960 5.16 4.36 59.30
C GLN A 960 4.54 5.62 58.64
N TRP A 961 3.35 5.63 58.03
CA TRP A 961 2.20 4.71 58.12
C TRP A 961 1.68 4.21 56.75
N ARG A 962 0.78 3.22 56.78
CA ARG A 962 0.27 2.44 55.62
C ARG A 962 -1.14 2.83 55.15
N ALA A 963 -1.43 2.36 53.93
CA ALA A 963 -2.72 1.88 53.39
C ALA A 963 -3.63 2.87 52.63
N GLY A 964 -3.88 2.53 51.34
CA GLY A 964 -5.14 2.83 50.63
C GLY A 964 -6.16 1.69 50.83
N PRO A 965 -7.19 1.51 49.96
CA PRO A 965 -7.14 1.72 48.50
C PRO A 965 -8.31 2.49 47.84
N ASP A 966 -8.08 2.92 46.59
CA ASP A 966 -8.95 3.04 45.40
C ASP A 966 -10.47 3.35 45.56
N ALA A 967 -11.09 4.31 44.85
CA ALA A 967 -10.87 4.71 43.46
C ALA A 967 -11.64 6.00 43.04
N ARG A 968 -11.20 6.61 41.93
CA ARG A 968 -11.90 7.56 41.01
C ARG A 968 -12.20 9.00 41.47
N GLN A 969 -11.63 9.93 40.68
CA GLN A 969 -12.21 11.17 40.13
C GLN A 969 -13.25 11.96 40.97
N ARG A 970 -12.91 13.21 41.31
CA ARG A 970 -13.52 14.41 40.68
C ARG A 970 -12.76 15.70 41.01
N SER A 971 -12.74 16.61 40.03
CA SER A 971 -12.49 18.04 40.24
C SER A 971 -13.74 18.76 40.80
N ARG A 972 -13.55 20.01 41.24
CA ARG A 972 -14.41 20.75 42.18
C ARG A 972 -15.72 21.36 41.61
N ASP A 973 -16.60 21.72 42.57
CA ASP A 973 -17.54 22.86 42.60
C ASP A 973 -18.79 22.85 41.70
N ARG A 974 -20.02 22.81 42.27
CA ARG A 974 -20.93 23.93 42.72
C ARG A 974 -21.64 24.63 41.53
N VAL A 975 -22.97 24.88 41.46
CA VAL A 975 -24.15 24.74 42.37
C VAL A 975 -25.43 24.46 41.53
N ILE A 976 -26.53 24.01 42.19
CA ILE A 976 -27.95 23.86 41.73
C ILE A 976 -28.28 22.47 41.11
N GLY A 977 -29.44 21.82 41.36
CA GLY A 977 -30.48 22.05 42.38
C GLY A 977 -31.86 21.39 42.08
N GLY A 978 -32.43 20.64 43.04
CA GLY A 978 -33.79 20.02 43.00
C GLY A 978 -33.89 18.69 42.21
N GLN A 979 -34.20 17.50 42.79
CA GLN A 979 -35.52 16.97 43.26
C GLN A 979 -36.60 16.90 42.15
N ARG A 980 -37.31 15.81 41.75
CA ARG A 980 -37.50 14.36 42.13
C ARG A 980 -37.93 13.55 40.86
N GLY A 981 -38.05 12.21 40.78
CA GLY A 981 -37.62 11.13 41.70
C GLY A 981 -38.53 9.88 41.92
N ALA A 982 -39.13 9.19 40.91
CA ALA A 982 -39.98 7.99 41.18
C ALA A 982 -40.08 6.86 40.09
N ARG A 983 -39.82 5.61 40.54
CA ARG A 983 -40.52 4.30 40.30
C ARG A 983 -40.64 3.59 38.90
N ARG A 984 -40.08 2.35 38.86
CA ARG A 984 -40.62 1.05 38.32
C ARG A 984 -40.83 0.92 36.77
N PRO A 985 -41.00 -0.29 36.17
CA PRO A 985 -41.32 -1.63 36.74
C PRO A 985 -40.42 -2.83 36.31
N ARG A 986 -40.88 -4.05 36.61
CA ARG A 986 -40.39 -5.40 36.18
C ARG A 986 -41.50 -6.11 35.36
N GLN A 987 -41.16 -7.27 34.76
CA GLN A 987 -42.06 -8.41 34.42
C GLN A 987 -42.99 -8.21 33.20
N HIS A 988 -43.32 -9.22 32.38
CA HIS A 988 -42.81 -10.60 32.17
C HIS A 988 -43.32 -11.17 30.81
N ASP A 989 -43.03 -12.45 30.51
CA ASP A 989 -43.72 -13.36 29.55
C ASP A 989 -43.49 -13.16 28.02
N VAL A 990 -43.47 -14.20 27.16
CA VAL A 990 -43.38 -15.67 27.39
C VAL A 990 -42.69 -16.42 26.22
N VAL A 991 -42.14 -17.56 26.59
CA VAL A 991 -41.52 -18.69 25.84
C VAL A 991 -42.28 -19.16 24.58
N HIS A 992 -41.54 -19.53 23.51
CA HIS A 992 -41.61 -20.93 23.03
C HIS A 992 -40.33 -21.48 22.38
N GLU A 993 -40.03 -22.71 22.80
CA GLU A 993 -38.90 -23.56 22.45
C GLU A 993 -39.37 -24.77 21.63
N ALA A 994 -38.55 -25.25 20.69
CA ALA A 994 -38.38 -26.66 20.32
C ALA A 994 -37.32 -26.79 19.19
N ALA A 995 -36.64 -27.92 18.96
CA ALA A 995 -36.09 -28.98 19.82
C ALA A 995 -35.28 -29.94 18.89
N GLY A 996 -34.20 -30.56 19.38
CA GLY A 996 -33.45 -31.54 18.58
C GLY A 996 -32.18 -32.03 19.28
N ALA A 997 -32.31 -33.05 20.14
CA ALA A 997 -31.24 -33.52 21.04
C ALA A 997 -30.90 -35.02 20.85
N GLY A 998 -29.74 -35.43 21.37
CA GLY A 998 -29.27 -36.83 21.44
C GLY A 998 -27.72 -36.89 21.49
N GLN A 999 -27.08 -36.70 22.64
CA GLN A 999 -26.81 -37.66 23.74
C GLN A 999 -25.70 -38.72 23.48
N HIS A 1000 -24.73 -38.72 24.41
CA HIS A 1000 -23.57 -39.62 24.64
C HIS A 1000 -23.99 -40.99 25.26
N PRO A 1001 -23.08 -41.89 25.73
CA PRO A 1001 -21.73 -42.33 25.29
C PRO A 1001 -21.54 -43.89 25.30
N LEU A 1002 -20.36 -44.44 24.90
CA LEU A 1002 -19.56 -45.45 25.66
C LEU A 1002 -18.38 -46.08 24.87
N GLN A 1003 -17.27 -46.33 25.61
CA GLN A 1003 -16.21 -47.38 25.57
C GLN A 1003 -16.08 -48.41 24.41
N ALA A 1004 -14.94 -49.11 24.17
CA ALA A 1004 -13.49 -48.93 24.46
C ALA A 1004 -12.71 -50.18 23.94
N PHE A 1005 -11.49 -50.02 23.38
CA PHE A 1005 -10.43 -51.07 23.28
C PHE A 1005 -9.13 -50.36 22.83
N VAL A 1006 -8.10 -50.12 23.65
CA VAL A 1006 -7.17 -51.00 24.40
C VAL A 1006 -6.18 -51.79 23.52
N ARG A 1007 -4.96 -51.25 23.38
CA ARG A 1007 -3.60 -51.88 23.51
C ARG A 1007 -2.52 -50.90 22.99
N ARG A 1008 -1.23 -50.92 23.40
CA ARG A 1008 -0.55 -51.17 24.70
C ARG A 1008 0.97 -50.90 24.48
N GLY A 1009 1.68 -50.33 25.46
CA GLY A 1009 3.16 -50.16 25.46
C GLY A 1009 3.59 -48.67 25.45
N ARG A 1010 4.20 -48.04 26.48
CA ARG A 1010 4.96 -48.51 27.67
C ARG A 1010 6.22 -49.31 27.29
N ARG A 1011 7.45 -49.06 27.78
CA ARG A 1011 8.06 -48.26 28.89
C ARG A 1011 9.52 -47.89 28.48
N GLY A 1012 10.30 -47.06 29.17
CA GLY A 1012 10.07 -46.32 30.43
C GLY A 1012 11.30 -45.51 30.94
N HIS A 1013 11.11 -44.88 32.10
CA HIS A 1013 12.05 -44.04 32.88
C HIS A 1013 13.03 -44.89 33.74
N PRO A 1014 14.09 -44.31 34.38
CA PRO A 1014 14.02 -43.70 35.73
C PRO A 1014 14.65 -42.27 35.82
N ASP A 1015 14.20 -41.27 36.60
CA ASP A 1015 14.02 -41.11 38.10
C ASP A 1015 15.35 -40.61 38.75
N ASP A 1016 15.48 -39.61 39.63
CA ASP A 1016 14.58 -38.71 40.42
C ASP A 1016 15.25 -37.30 40.59
N GLY A 1017 14.63 -36.20 41.04
CA GLY A 1017 13.25 -35.98 41.52
C GLY A 1017 12.98 -34.50 41.95
N ASP A 1018 11.72 -34.24 42.34
CA ASP A 1018 11.13 -33.13 43.15
C ASP A 1018 11.55 -31.65 42.98
N ALA A 1019 10.63 -30.81 42.46
CA ALA A 1019 9.81 -29.86 43.27
C ALA A 1019 9.39 -28.53 42.56
N VAL A 1020 8.08 -28.23 42.60
CA VAL A 1020 7.41 -26.90 42.47
C VAL A 1020 7.44 -26.16 41.10
N ALA A 1021 6.27 -25.62 40.72
CA ALA A 1021 6.00 -24.80 39.52
C ALA A 1021 5.45 -23.41 39.93
N PRO A 1022 5.18 -22.47 39.00
CA PRO A 1022 5.94 -22.08 37.79
C PRO A 1022 6.30 -20.57 37.79
N ARG A 1023 7.26 -20.14 36.97
CA ARG A 1023 7.45 -18.72 36.60
C ARG A 1023 7.74 -18.53 35.11
N GLN A 1024 7.36 -17.35 34.63
CA GLN A 1024 7.35 -16.88 33.24
C GLN A 1024 8.76 -16.47 32.72
N PRO A 1025 8.93 -16.16 31.41
CA PRO A 1025 10.16 -16.49 30.68
C PRO A 1025 11.27 -15.43 30.68
N LEU A 1026 12.47 -15.93 30.36
CA LEU A 1026 13.69 -15.26 29.90
C LEU A 1026 14.11 -15.99 28.60
N ASP A 1027 14.91 -15.46 27.67
CA ASP A 1027 15.90 -14.37 27.75
C ASP A 1027 15.88 -13.50 26.48
N ALA A 1028 16.10 -12.19 26.68
CA ALA A 1028 16.61 -11.29 25.64
C ALA A 1028 17.70 -10.42 26.27
N GLY A 1029 18.97 -10.73 26.01
CA GLY A 1029 20.09 -9.93 26.54
C GLY A 1029 21.42 -10.68 26.61
N ARG A 1030 22.27 -10.52 25.59
CA ARG A 1030 23.72 -10.76 25.71
C ARG A 1030 24.50 -10.01 24.62
N VAL A 1031 24.92 -8.80 24.95
CA VAL A 1031 26.07 -8.14 24.32
C VAL A 1031 27.19 -8.09 25.36
N LEU A 1032 28.40 -8.50 24.97
CA LEU A 1032 29.51 -8.72 25.90
C LEU A 1032 30.07 -7.39 26.42
N GLY A 1033 30.15 -7.26 27.74
CA GLY A 1033 30.92 -6.20 28.36
C GLY A 1033 32.43 -6.45 28.22
N ARG A 1034 33.18 -5.38 27.89
CA ARG A 1034 34.61 -5.30 28.22
C ARG A 1034 34.86 -4.08 29.10
N GLN A 1035 35.49 -4.34 30.23
CA GLN A 1035 35.84 -3.39 31.27
C GLN A 1035 37.24 -2.84 30.97
N VAL A 1036 37.37 -1.52 30.79
CA VAL A 1036 38.66 -0.81 30.73
C VAL A 1036 38.55 0.46 31.58
N HIS A 1037 39.62 0.78 32.30
CA HIS A 1037 39.68 1.85 33.31
C HIS A 1037 40.44 3.09 32.81
N HIS A 1038 40.07 4.24 33.40
CA HIS A 1038 40.76 5.55 33.45
C HIS A 1038 40.86 6.43 32.18
N ASP A 1039 40.35 7.66 32.36
CA ASP A 1039 40.95 8.96 32.07
C ASP A 1039 41.95 9.11 30.90
N GLN A 1040 41.52 9.77 29.82
CA GLN A 1040 41.93 11.14 29.44
C GLN A 1040 41.27 11.57 28.11
N ALA A 1041 41.26 12.88 27.83
CA ALA A 1041 40.54 13.47 26.70
C ALA A 1041 41.24 13.23 25.35
N ILE A 1042 40.48 12.94 24.29
CA ILE A 1042 40.92 13.06 22.89
C ILE A 1042 39.80 13.69 22.02
N ASP A 1043 40.09 14.91 21.59
CA ASP A 1043 39.88 15.50 20.27
C ASP A 1043 39.10 14.68 19.21
N ALA A 1044 37.95 15.20 18.76
CA ALA A 1044 37.07 14.56 17.78
C ALA A 1044 37.42 14.94 16.33
N GLY A 1045 38.60 14.49 15.86
CA GLY A 1045 38.95 14.53 14.44
C GLY A 1045 38.12 13.53 13.61
N PRO A 1046 37.61 13.89 12.41
CA PRO A 1046 36.71 13.04 11.66
C PRO A 1046 37.45 11.91 10.94
N GLY A 1047 37.04 10.66 11.19
CA GLY A 1047 37.33 9.54 10.29
C GLY A 1047 37.87 8.28 10.94
N ARG A 1048 36.97 7.38 11.37
CA ARG A 1048 37.08 5.91 11.21
C ARG A 1048 35.80 5.20 11.67
N VAL A 1049 34.68 5.47 10.99
CA VAL A 1049 33.60 4.47 10.91
C VAL A 1049 34.09 3.40 9.93
N GLY A 1050 34.79 2.40 10.46
CA GLY A 1050 35.29 1.29 9.67
C GLY A 1050 34.15 0.36 9.27
N HIS A 1051 33.82 0.33 7.97
CA HIS A 1051 33.15 -0.76 7.24
C HIS A 1051 32.36 -1.81 8.06
N GLU A 1052 31.27 -1.38 8.69
CA GLU A 1052 30.05 -2.21 8.76
C GLU A 1052 28.91 -1.44 8.09
N ALA A 1053 29.05 -1.31 6.77
CA ALA A 1053 27.88 -1.16 5.93
C ALA A 1053 27.02 -2.40 6.17
N GLY A 1054 25.89 -2.21 6.85
CA GLY A 1054 24.86 -3.23 6.91
C GLY A 1054 24.51 -3.63 5.50
N ARG A 1055 24.98 -4.81 5.06
CA ARG A 1055 24.42 -5.51 3.91
C ARG A 1055 23.00 -5.86 4.26
N PHE A 1056 22.09 -4.89 4.11
CA PHE A 1056 20.75 -5.20 3.70
C PHE A 1056 20.90 -5.90 2.36
N VAL A 1057 20.79 -7.23 2.41
CA VAL A 1057 20.54 -8.03 1.22
C VAL A 1057 19.29 -7.43 0.61
N ALA A 1058 19.45 -6.74 -0.52
CA ALA A 1058 18.35 -6.42 -1.40
C ALA A 1058 17.61 -7.73 -1.64
N HIS A 1059 16.46 -7.89 -0.99
CA HIS A 1059 15.62 -9.05 -1.24
C HIS A 1059 15.22 -8.95 -2.69
N GLN A 1060 15.78 -9.87 -3.48
CA GLN A 1060 15.56 -9.91 -4.91
C GLN A 1060 14.06 -9.86 -5.17
N TRP A 1061 13.63 -8.95 -6.05
CA TRP A 1061 12.30 -9.06 -6.64
C TRP A 1061 12.13 -10.48 -7.17
N VAL A 1062 10.94 -11.03 -6.92
CA VAL A 1062 10.57 -12.44 -7.06
C VAL A 1062 11.24 -13.12 -8.25
N GLN A 1063 12.37 -13.78 -7.97
CA GLN A 1063 13.00 -14.69 -8.91
C GLN A 1063 12.30 -16.04 -8.75
N ILE A 1064 11.53 -16.45 -9.77
CA ILE A 1064 10.82 -17.73 -9.76
C ILE A 1064 11.86 -18.86 -9.81
N ALA A 1065 12.21 -19.37 -8.63
CA ALA A 1065 13.08 -20.53 -8.48
C ALA A 1065 12.26 -21.81 -8.68
N HIS A 1066 12.39 -22.42 -9.86
CA HIS A 1066 12.05 -23.83 -10.03
C HIS A 1066 13.03 -24.69 -9.22
N GLN A 1067 12.54 -25.45 -8.22
CA GLN A 1067 12.97 -26.84 -8.00
C GLN A 1067 12.00 -27.63 -7.11
N HIS A 1068 12.14 -28.96 -7.18
CA HIS A 1068 11.18 -29.96 -6.72
C HIS A 1068 11.26 -30.29 -5.22
N ASP A 1069 10.10 -30.63 -4.62
CA ASP A 1069 9.86 -31.95 -4.01
C ASP A 1069 8.33 -32.20 -3.98
N ARG A 1070 7.78 -33.19 -4.69
CA ARG A 1070 7.68 -34.63 -4.36
C ARG A 1070 6.75 -34.96 -3.19
N CYS A 1071 5.51 -35.33 -3.51
CA CYS A 1071 4.77 -36.52 -3.01
C CYS A 1071 3.36 -36.55 -3.65
N PRO A 1072 2.68 -37.71 -3.76
CA PRO A 1072 3.14 -38.94 -4.39
C PRO A 1072 2.18 -39.41 -5.51
N LEU A 1073 2.67 -40.12 -6.52
CA LEU A 1073 1.83 -40.68 -7.60
C LEU A 1073 2.25 -42.12 -7.89
N VAL A 1074 1.46 -43.06 -7.39
CA VAL A 1074 1.60 -44.53 -7.46
C VAL A 1074 0.16 -45.07 -7.26
N PHE A 1075 -0.42 -46.03 -7.96
CA PHE A 1075 -0.03 -47.05 -8.95
C PHE A 1075 -1.04 -46.96 -10.15
N LEU A 1076 -0.97 -47.68 -11.29
CA LEU A 1076 -0.42 -49.01 -11.62
C LEU A 1076 -0.12 -49.10 -13.13
N ALA A 1077 0.70 -50.07 -13.54
CA ALA A 1077 1.01 -50.37 -14.93
C ALA A 1077 0.77 -51.87 -15.26
N GLU A 1078 0.55 -52.13 -16.56
CA GLU A 1078 0.68 -53.42 -17.28
C GLU A 1078 -0.23 -54.63 -16.97
N GLY A 1079 -0.68 -55.27 -18.06
CA GLY A 1079 -0.98 -56.71 -18.13
C GLY A 1079 -2.40 -57.09 -18.58
N GLY A 1080 -2.58 -57.62 -19.81
CA GLY A 1080 -3.83 -58.27 -20.20
C GLY A 1080 -4.20 -58.23 -21.69
N ASP A 1081 -3.78 -59.26 -22.41
CA ASP A 1081 -4.03 -59.59 -23.83
C ASP A 1081 -5.49 -59.59 -24.36
N GLN A 1082 -5.56 -59.57 -25.71
CA GLN A 1082 -6.41 -60.37 -26.62
C GLN A 1082 -7.67 -59.80 -27.35
N LEU A 1083 -7.68 -60.07 -28.68
CA LEU A 1083 -8.80 -60.08 -29.66
C LEU A 1083 -9.38 -58.69 -30.09
N GLU A 1084 -9.66 -58.36 -31.38
CA GLU A 1084 -9.46 -59.05 -32.66
C GLU A 1084 -9.45 -58.09 -33.90
N ARG A 1085 -8.74 -58.50 -34.98
CA ARG A 1085 -8.97 -58.26 -36.43
C ARG A 1085 -9.06 -56.81 -37.03
N ALA A 1086 -7.90 -56.36 -37.55
CA ALA A 1086 -7.56 -55.92 -38.94
C ALA A 1086 -8.67 -55.66 -40.02
N PRO A 1087 -8.43 -54.92 -41.16
CA PRO A 1087 -7.11 -54.71 -41.81
C PRO A 1087 -6.81 -53.38 -42.60
N GLN A 1088 -5.50 -53.18 -42.91
CA GLN A 1088 -4.94 -52.56 -44.14
C GLN A 1088 -5.14 -51.03 -44.41
N ARG A 1089 -4.22 -50.25 -45.02
CA ARG A 1089 -3.00 -50.53 -45.83
C ARG A 1089 -1.81 -49.61 -45.48
N LEU A 1090 -0.59 -50.15 -45.61
CA LEU A 1090 0.69 -49.43 -45.77
C LEU A 1090 1.02 -49.27 -47.27
N PRO A 1091 1.80 -48.25 -47.70
CA PRO A 1091 3.27 -48.41 -47.89
C PRO A 1091 4.08 -47.12 -47.56
N ARG A 1092 5.42 -47.11 -47.40
CA ARG A 1092 6.50 -48.12 -47.28
C ARG A 1092 7.77 -47.39 -46.78
N LEU A 1093 8.61 -48.08 -45.98
CA LEU A 1093 10.10 -48.03 -45.90
C LEU A 1093 10.80 -46.64 -45.75
N GLN A 1094 11.87 -46.47 -44.94
CA GLN A 1094 12.98 -47.39 -44.69
C GLN A 1094 13.72 -47.09 -43.36
N ARG A 1095 14.45 -48.08 -42.81
CA ARG A 1095 15.34 -47.97 -41.62
C ARG A 1095 16.67 -47.22 -42.01
N ALA A 1096 17.64 -46.84 -41.15
CA ALA A 1096 18.01 -47.33 -39.81
C ALA A 1096 19.04 -46.44 -39.04
N ARG A 1097 19.12 -46.64 -37.71
CA ARG A 1097 20.31 -46.63 -36.80
C ARG A 1097 21.10 -45.35 -36.39
N VAL A 1098 20.92 -44.98 -35.10
CA VAL A 1098 21.92 -44.91 -33.99
C VAL A 1098 23.30 -44.20 -34.19
N GLY A 1099 23.40 -42.94 -33.69
CA GLY A 1099 24.48 -42.30 -32.87
C GLY A 1099 25.98 -42.31 -33.26
N PRO A 1100 26.89 -41.64 -32.50
CA PRO A 1100 26.69 -40.53 -31.54
C PRO A 1100 27.75 -39.38 -31.63
N LEU A 1101 27.66 -38.38 -30.72
CA LEU A 1101 28.71 -37.46 -30.20
C LEU A 1101 29.30 -36.27 -31.02
N GLN A 1102 29.31 -35.13 -30.31
CA GLN A 1102 30.35 -34.06 -30.21
C GLN A 1102 30.43 -32.83 -31.16
N HIS A 1103 30.18 -31.69 -30.49
CA HIS A 1103 30.91 -30.40 -30.52
C HIS A 1103 30.69 -29.31 -31.60
N ARG A 1104 30.25 -28.17 -31.02
CA ARG A 1104 30.52 -26.76 -31.35
C ARG A 1104 29.71 -26.09 -32.47
N ALA A 1105 29.38 -24.83 -32.17
CA ALA A 1105 28.69 -23.88 -33.02
C ALA A 1105 29.67 -22.91 -33.69
N ILE A 1106 29.26 -22.32 -34.82
CA ILE A 1106 29.26 -20.88 -35.14
C ILE A 1106 28.97 -20.69 -36.65
N GLY A 1107 28.12 -19.72 -36.99
CA GLY A 1107 28.35 -18.80 -38.11
C GLY A 1107 28.11 -19.26 -39.56
N ASP A 1108 26.95 -18.83 -40.07
CA ASP A 1108 26.76 -18.16 -41.38
C ASP A 1108 26.97 -18.88 -42.73
N ARG A 1109 25.85 -18.97 -43.46
CA ARG A 1109 25.67 -18.70 -44.90
C ARG A 1109 24.15 -18.60 -45.15
N VAL A 1110 23.55 -17.55 -45.74
CA VAL A 1110 23.81 -16.90 -47.05
C VAL A 1110 23.76 -17.97 -48.15
N ALA A 1111 22.80 -17.98 -49.09
CA ALA A 1111 22.45 -16.86 -49.95
C ALA A 1111 21.19 -17.10 -50.82
N GLU A 1112 20.64 -16.01 -51.40
CA GLU A 1112 20.16 -15.89 -52.82
C GLU A 1112 18.80 -16.51 -53.24
N ARG A 1113 18.08 -16.01 -54.27
CA ARG A 1113 18.21 -14.88 -55.25
C ARG A 1113 16.79 -14.41 -55.65
N HIS A 1114 16.47 -13.11 -55.64
CA HIS A 1114 16.42 -12.19 -56.81
C HIS A 1114 15.58 -12.61 -58.04
N ALA A 1115 14.59 -11.77 -58.42
CA ALA A 1115 14.63 -10.97 -59.67
C ALA A 1115 13.45 -9.96 -59.82
N GLN A 1116 13.79 -8.68 -60.09
CA GLN A 1116 13.22 -7.74 -61.09
C GLN A 1116 11.71 -7.38 -61.08
N PHE A 1117 11.33 -6.13 -60.73
CA PHE A 1117 11.32 -4.86 -61.53
C PHE A 1117 10.08 -4.70 -62.44
N ASP A 1118 9.16 -3.75 -62.15
CA ASP A 1118 9.18 -2.43 -62.83
C ASP A 1118 8.24 -1.33 -62.24
N HIS A 1119 8.65 -0.07 -62.48
CA HIS A 1119 7.94 1.23 -62.48
C HIS A 1119 6.66 1.54 -61.64
N VAL A 1120 6.70 2.64 -60.86
CA VAL A 1120 6.10 3.97 -61.20
C VAL A 1120 6.71 5.09 -60.32
N ARG A 1121 6.72 6.33 -60.84
CA ARG A 1121 7.37 7.55 -60.27
C ARG A 1121 6.45 8.26 -59.21
N ALA A 1122 6.80 9.32 -58.47
CA ALA A 1122 7.85 10.33 -58.67
C ALA A 1122 8.15 11.20 -57.41
N ARG A 1123 9.44 11.60 -57.23
CA ARG A 1123 9.96 12.90 -56.70
C ARG A 1123 9.53 13.36 -55.28
N ARG A 1124 10.28 14.17 -54.52
CA ARG A 1124 11.66 14.72 -54.44
C ARG A 1124 11.76 15.20 -52.95
N ARG A 1125 12.89 15.28 -52.25
CA ARG A 1125 14.22 15.83 -52.62
C ARG A 1125 15.26 15.34 -51.59
N GLN A 1126 16.53 15.30 -51.97
CA GLN A 1126 17.63 14.86 -51.10
C GLN A 1126 17.97 15.92 -50.02
N ALA A 1127 18.31 15.46 -48.82
CA ALA A 1127 19.68 15.42 -48.24
C ALA A 1127 20.81 16.17 -49.03
N PRO A 1128 21.98 16.55 -48.43
CA PRO A 1128 22.62 15.75 -47.37
C PRO A 1128 23.54 16.45 -46.33
N GLN A 1129 23.93 15.67 -45.32
CA GLN A 1129 25.27 15.63 -44.68
C GLN A 1129 25.77 16.92 -43.94
N GLN A 1130 26.70 16.87 -42.97
CA GLN A 1130 27.54 15.80 -42.41
C GLN A 1130 27.96 16.20 -40.98
N GLY A 1131 28.58 15.30 -40.21
CA GLY A 1131 29.48 15.72 -39.10
C GLY A 1131 29.07 15.32 -37.68
N GLN A 1132 29.50 14.13 -37.27
CA GLN A 1132 29.91 13.84 -35.87
C GLN A 1132 31.20 14.67 -35.59
N ALA A 1133 31.76 14.87 -34.38
CA ALA A 1133 31.59 14.24 -33.08
C ALA A 1133 32.38 14.99 -31.95
N ILE A 1134 31.96 14.86 -30.68
CA ILE A 1134 32.78 14.75 -29.44
C ILE A 1134 33.56 16.01 -28.90
N VAL A 1135 33.71 16.03 -27.55
CA VAL A 1135 34.60 16.84 -26.64
C VAL A 1135 34.12 18.19 -26.06
N VAL A 1136 33.41 18.09 -24.93
CA VAL A 1136 33.79 18.57 -23.56
C VAL A 1136 34.65 19.85 -23.37
N ALA A 1137 34.06 20.78 -22.58
CA ALA A 1137 34.66 21.79 -21.68
C ALA A 1137 35.49 22.98 -22.24
N GLY A 1138 35.09 24.19 -21.84
CA GLY A 1138 35.85 25.43 -22.00
C GLY A 1138 35.15 26.63 -21.33
N ILE A 1139 35.73 27.18 -20.27
CA ILE A 1139 35.15 28.27 -19.47
C ILE A 1139 35.65 29.63 -20.00
N ALA A 1140 34.80 30.66 -19.84
CA ALA A 1140 35.12 32.09 -19.60
C ALA A 1140 34.72 33.09 -20.70
N ARG A 1141 34.04 34.17 -20.24
CA ARG A 1141 34.36 35.62 -20.41
C ARG A 1141 34.86 36.08 -21.80
N ARG A 1142 34.40 37.20 -22.38
CA ARG A 1142 33.96 38.46 -21.74
C ARG A 1142 33.39 39.45 -22.81
N GLU A 1143 32.72 40.52 -22.36
CA GLU A 1143 32.83 41.95 -22.83
C GLU A 1143 33.07 42.25 -24.33
N ILE A 1144 32.38 43.17 -25.03
CA ILE A 1144 31.88 44.54 -24.77
C ILE A 1144 30.68 44.77 -25.73
N GLY A 1145 29.54 45.39 -25.36
CA GLY A 1145 29.31 46.85 -25.26
C GLY A 1145 29.26 47.55 -26.64
N ARG A 1146 28.44 48.55 -26.96
CA ARG A 1146 27.45 49.39 -26.24
C ARG A 1146 26.45 49.94 -27.30
N GLN A 1147 25.26 50.40 -26.89
CA GLN A 1147 24.78 51.82 -27.03
C GLN A 1147 23.25 51.96 -26.80
N ALA A 1148 22.82 53.20 -26.53
CA ALA A 1148 21.43 53.71 -26.47
C ALA A 1148 20.51 53.28 -25.29
N ARG A 1149 20.52 54.09 -24.22
CA ARG A 1149 19.34 54.50 -23.40
C ARG A 1149 18.60 55.66 -24.14
N PRO A 1150 17.50 56.30 -23.64
CA PRO A 1150 16.67 56.10 -22.43
C PRO A 1150 15.16 55.88 -22.82
N ALA A 1151 14.08 56.03 -22.04
CA ALA A 1151 13.81 56.66 -20.74
C ALA A 1151 12.51 56.12 -20.09
N GLY A 1152 12.34 56.33 -18.77
CA GLY A 1152 11.06 56.28 -18.03
C GLY A 1152 10.43 54.90 -17.79
N GLY A 1153 9.92 54.55 -16.60
CA GLY A 1153 9.78 55.34 -15.37
C GLY A 1153 8.44 55.11 -14.68
N ALA A 1154 8.21 53.92 -14.12
CA ALA A 1154 7.13 53.65 -13.15
C ALA A 1154 7.55 52.49 -12.23
N GLN A 1155 7.15 52.55 -10.96
CA GLN A 1155 7.70 51.73 -9.87
C GLN A 1155 6.57 51.25 -8.94
N VAL A 1156 6.82 50.16 -8.20
CA VAL A 1156 5.96 49.55 -7.16
C VAL A 1156 4.74 48.77 -7.70
N GLY A 1157 4.46 47.52 -7.29
CA GLY A 1157 5.23 46.59 -6.44
C GLY A 1157 4.40 45.35 -6.02
N GLN A 1158 5.09 44.27 -5.59
CA GLN A 1158 4.56 43.01 -5.01
C GLN A 1158 3.63 42.15 -5.92
N GLY A 1159 3.64 40.81 -5.91
CA GLY A 1159 4.48 39.84 -5.21
C GLY A 1159 4.11 38.38 -5.57
N SER A 1160 4.86 37.42 -5.03
CA SER A 1160 4.54 35.98 -4.88
C SER A 1160 4.13 35.10 -6.10
N PHE A 1161 5.08 34.22 -6.48
CA PHE A 1161 4.93 32.78 -6.77
C PHE A 1161 3.88 32.22 -7.75
N LYS A 1162 4.37 31.60 -8.83
CA LYS A 1162 3.68 30.60 -9.66
C LYS A 1162 3.76 29.19 -9.04
N PRO A 1163 2.72 28.36 -9.25
CA PRO A 1163 2.89 26.96 -9.65
C PRO A 1163 2.22 26.72 -11.02
N ILE A 1164 2.97 26.30 -12.04
CA ILE A 1164 3.17 24.90 -12.46
C ILE A 1164 1.90 24.26 -13.04
N HIS A 1165 1.93 24.02 -14.36
CA HIS A 1165 0.89 23.31 -15.10
C HIS A 1165 0.84 21.82 -14.70
N ARG A 1166 -0.36 21.29 -14.45
CA ARG A 1166 -0.64 19.85 -14.56
C ARG A 1166 -1.00 19.53 -16.01
N ALA A 1167 -0.19 18.72 -16.67
CA ALA A 1167 -0.59 18.02 -17.89
C ALA A 1167 -1.35 16.74 -17.48
N SER A 1168 -2.55 16.56 -18.02
CA SER A 1168 -3.34 15.33 -17.84
C SER A 1168 -3.15 14.42 -19.05
N PRO A 1169 -2.87 13.12 -18.88
CA PRO A 1169 -2.98 12.15 -19.97
C PRO A 1169 -4.45 11.91 -20.34
N VAL A 1170 -4.66 11.40 -21.55
CA VAL A 1170 -5.91 11.54 -22.32
C VAL A 1170 -6.78 10.27 -22.27
N ASN A 1171 -8.11 10.47 -22.36
CA ASN A 1171 -9.16 9.47 -22.62
C ASN A 1171 -9.44 8.38 -21.55
N CYS A 1172 -10.06 8.80 -20.45
CA CYS A 1172 -11.09 8.02 -19.76
C CYS A 1172 -12.29 8.94 -19.51
N SER A 1173 -13.26 8.96 -20.44
CA SER A 1173 -14.39 9.91 -20.42
C SER A 1173 -15.64 9.34 -19.75
N THR A 1174 -15.60 9.16 -18.43
CA THR A 1174 -16.83 8.94 -17.66
C THR A 1174 -17.59 10.26 -17.52
N LYS A 1175 -18.77 10.38 -18.14
CA LYS A 1175 -19.68 11.53 -17.93
C LYS A 1175 -20.20 11.51 -16.49
N SER A 1176 -19.49 12.19 -15.59
CA SER A 1176 -19.98 12.42 -14.23
C SER A 1176 -21.13 13.45 -14.27
N MET A 1177 -22.37 12.97 -14.14
CA MET A 1177 -23.53 13.85 -14.00
C MET A 1177 -23.52 14.46 -12.60
N SER A 1178 -23.19 15.75 -12.51
CA SER A 1178 -23.28 16.51 -11.28
C SER A 1178 -24.74 16.65 -10.84
N LEU A 1179 -25.14 15.88 -9.83
CA LEU A 1179 -26.34 16.15 -9.05
C LEU A 1179 -25.94 16.86 -7.76
N SER A 1180 -26.20 18.17 -7.71
CA SER A 1180 -26.18 18.96 -6.47
C SER A 1180 -27.40 19.86 -6.46
N PRO A 1181 -28.34 19.69 -5.52
CA PRO A 1181 -29.56 20.49 -5.49
C PRO A 1181 -29.27 21.88 -4.91
N ARG A 1182 -29.77 22.93 -5.56
CA ARG A 1182 -29.99 24.24 -4.93
C ARG A 1182 -31.43 24.71 -5.20
N PRO A 1183 -32.19 25.09 -4.17
CA PRO A 1183 -33.55 25.58 -4.34
C PRO A 1183 -33.53 27.07 -4.70
N LEU A 1184 -34.34 27.46 -5.69
CA LEU A 1184 -34.77 28.84 -5.86
C LEU A 1184 -36.30 28.89 -5.80
N ARG A 1185 -36.81 29.64 -4.83
CA ARG A 1185 -38.22 30.03 -4.76
C ARG A 1185 -38.53 30.90 -5.97
N HIS A 1186 -39.66 30.67 -6.62
CA HIS A 1186 -40.48 31.76 -7.15
C HIS A 1186 -41.96 31.43 -7.02
N THR A 1187 -42.67 32.27 -6.27
CA THR A 1187 -44.12 32.39 -6.27
C THR A 1187 -44.55 33.15 -7.53
N THR A 1188 -45.62 32.70 -8.22
CA THR A 1188 -46.92 33.41 -8.32
C THR A 1188 -47.86 32.77 -9.37
N SER A 1189 -49.09 32.47 -8.93
CA SER A 1189 -50.37 32.51 -9.68
C SER A 1189 -50.43 32.12 -11.17
N ALA A 1190 -51.08 30.98 -11.46
CA ALA A 1190 -52.48 30.94 -11.92
C ALA A 1190 -53.03 29.51 -11.76
#